data_AF-A0A1I8IHG8-F1
#
_entry.id   AF-A0A1I8IHG8-F1
#
_cell.length_a   1.000
_cell.length_b   1.000
_cell.length_c   1.000
_cell.angle_alpha   90.00
_cell.angle_beta   90.00
_cell.angle_gamma   90.00
#
_symmetry.space_group_name_H-M   'P 1'
#
loop_
_entity.id
_entity.type
_entity.pdbx_description
1 polymer ?
#
loop_
_entity_poly.entity_id
_entity_poly.type
_entity_poly.pdbx_seq_one_letter_code
_entity_poly.pdbx_strand_id
1 'polypeptide(L)'
;LLLNFIADLHRVYCDLHFTYLEVNPLVVRAGRIHILDLAARLDQCAEYLCKSAWGSNVDFPPPFGREAFPEEAYIAELDARSGASLKLTVLNPEGRVWTMVAGGGASVIYADTVCDMGSASELANYGEYSGAPTEEQTYEYAKTLLSLMTRTVRPDGKVLIIGGGIANFTNVAATFKGIVRALRQYQAQLVKCGAEIFVRRAGPNYQEGLRVMRELGENLGVQIHVFGPETHMTAIVGMALGKRPIPDKPDAAKPATTANFLLPTSENSATAAAAASARAAAAGTAAAGASVATAASSASGATSGVDGLSGASGGAPDAPLFNPGTKCIVWGMQQRSVQNCLDFDFVCSRREPSKYYWGHNEILIPVYKQMSDAMRKHPDASVMVNFASLRSAYDSTLEALQFPQIRVIAIIAEGIPENLSRRLALRAAEKSVTVIGPATVGGVKPGCFKIGNTGGMMDNILNSKLYRPGSVAYVSRSGGMSNELNNIIALNADGVLEGVAIGGDRYPGSTFLDHLLRYQADPGAQMLVVLGEVGGQEEWRIADALRDGRITKPMVAWCIGTCAGLLGSEVQFGHAGACANSGQETASAKNAALAAAGAHVPASFDQLGETIRCVYEDLVGRGVIVPKEEPAPPTVPMDYSWARELGLIRKPSSFMTSICDERGQELLYAGVPITEIINRDFGIGGVLSLLMPATDHGPAVSGAHNTIVCARAGKDLVSCLTSGLLTIGDRFGGALDGAAKQFSHGVDTGLIPMEFVNEMRKRGELIMGIGHRVKSINNPDMRVEILKKFALENFPASPMLHYALEVEKITTSKKPNLILNVDGMIGVAMVDLLRHCGCFTR
;
A
#
# COMPACT_ATOMS: atom_id res chain seq x y z
N LEU A 1 43.61 -9.78 -30.50
CA LEU A 1 42.33 -10.39 -30.92
C LEU A 1 41.58 -10.97 -29.73
N LEU A 2 41.93 -12.18 -29.23
CA LEU A 2 41.24 -12.79 -28.08
C LEU A 2 41.17 -11.89 -26.83
N LEU A 3 42.29 -11.27 -26.43
CA LEU A 3 42.31 -10.34 -25.28
C LEU A 3 41.31 -9.17 -25.44
N ASN A 4 41.29 -8.53 -26.61
CA ASN A 4 40.35 -7.45 -26.91
C ASN A 4 38.90 -7.94 -26.84
N PHE A 5 38.61 -9.10 -27.43
CA PHE A 5 37.27 -9.70 -27.39
C PHE A 5 36.83 -10.05 -25.96
N ILE A 6 37.71 -10.59 -25.11
CA ILE A 6 37.39 -10.87 -23.71
C ILE A 6 37.12 -9.56 -22.95
N ALA A 7 37.90 -8.50 -23.19
CA ALA A 7 37.66 -7.18 -22.59
C ALA A 7 36.34 -6.56 -23.07
N ASP A 8 36.01 -6.67 -24.36
CA ASP A 8 34.74 -6.21 -24.94
C ASP A 8 33.55 -7.05 -24.43
N LEU A 9 33.70 -8.38 -24.32
CA LEU A 9 32.68 -9.29 -23.79
C LEU A 9 32.40 -8.99 -22.31
N HIS A 10 33.44 -8.73 -21.51
CA HIS A 10 33.28 -8.30 -20.12
C HIS A 10 32.61 -6.92 -20.00
N ARG A 11 32.90 -6.00 -20.91
CA ARG A 11 32.20 -4.71 -21.01
C ARG A 11 30.72 -4.92 -21.34
N VAL A 12 30.39 -5.75 -22.33
CA VAL A 12 29.00 -6.11 -22.67
C VAL A 12 28.28 -6.79 -21.49
N TYR A 13 28.94 -7.71 -20.79
CA TYR A 13 28.43 -8.34 -19.57
C TYR A 13 28.04 -7.29 -18.51
N CYS A 14 28.90 -6.29 -18.29
CA CYS A 14 28.64 -5.21 -17.34
C CYS A 14 27.56 -4.22 -17.80
N ASP A 15 27.67 -3.72 -19.02
CA ASP A 15 26.84 -2.63 -19.56
C ASP A 15 25.40 -3.07 -19.82
N LEU A 16 25.18 -4.34 -20.16
CA LEU A 16 23.85 -4.93 -20.37
C LEU A 16 23.32 -5.73 -19.17
N HIS A 17 23.97 -5.62 -17.99
CA HIS A 17 23.52 -6.26 -16.75
C HIS A 17 23.27 -7.78 -16.86
N PHE A 18 24.24 -8.50 -17.41
CA PHE A 18 24.25 -9.97 -17.33
C PHE A 18 24.60 -10.44 -15.91
N THR A 19 23.95 -11.52 -15.46
CA THR A 19 24.34 -12.27 -14.27
C THR A 19 25.18 -13.50 -14.65
N TYR A 20 24.90 -14.11 -15.80
CA TYR A 20 25.64 -15.22 -16.40
C TYR A 20 25.87 -14.98 -17.89
N LEU A 21 27.05 -15.33 -18.41
CA LEU A 21 27.38 -15.29 -19.84
C LEU A 21 28.50 -16.30 -20.14
N GLU A 22 28.16 -17.34 -20.90
CA GLU A 22 29.05 -18.42 -21.34
C GLU A 22 29.05 -18.52 -22.87
N VAL A 23 30.20 -18.87 -23.46
CA VAL A 23 30.36 -19.15 -24.89
C VAL A 23 31.19 -20.42 -25.04
N ASN A 24 30.54 -21.52 -25.45
CA ASN A 24 31.18 -22.85 -25.46
C ASN A 24 30.76 -23.71 -26.68
N PRO A 25 31.55 -23.77 -27.77
CA PRO A 25 32.93 -23.31 -27.89
C PRO A 25 33.07 -21.90 -28.47
N LEU A 26 34.03 -21.13 -27.93
CA LEU A 26 34.58 -19.95 -28.58
C LEU A 26 35.62 -20.38 -29.64
N VAL A 27 35.29 -20.27 -30.92
CA VAL A 27 36.20 -20.71 -32.00
C VAL A 27 36.97 -19.53 -32.59
N VAL A 28 38.28 -19.67 -32.68
CA VAL A 28 39.17 -18.69 -33.34
C VAL A 28 39.80 -19.33 -34.57
N ARG A 29 39.50 -18.80 -35.76
CA ARG A 29 40.02 -19.31 -37.03
C ARG A 29 40.38 -18.18 -37.97
N ALA A 30 41.54 -18.28 -38.64
CA ALA A 30 42.02 -17.31 -39.64
C ALA A 30 41.94 -15.83 -39.20
N GLY A 31 42.28 -15.54 -37.94
CA GLY A 31 42.23 -14.18 -37.39
C GLY A 31 40.82 -13.63 -37.11
N ARG A 32 39.80 -14.49 -37.10
CA ARG A 32 38.40 -14.15 -36.75
C ARG A 32 37.93 -14.96 -35.54
N ILE A 33 36.97 -14.39 -34.81
CA ILE A 33 36.29 -15.03 -33.68
C ILE A 33 34.89 -15.42 -34.12
N HIS A 34 34.46 -16.61 -33.70
CA HIS A 34 33.14 -17.17 -33.93
C HIS A 34 32.57 -17.65 -32.58
N ILE A 35 31.41 -17.11 -32.22
CA ILE A 35 30.58 -17.59 -31.11
C ILE A 35 29.69 -18.67 -31.71
N LEU A 36 29.90 -19.95 -31.36
CA LEU A 36 29.10 -21.07 -31.90
C LEU A 36 27.89 -21.39 -31.02
N ASP A 37 28.01 -21.13 -29.72
CA ASP A 37 26.97 -21.29 -28.72
C ASP A 37 27.08 -20.15 -27.70
N LEU A 38 25.96 -19.82 -27.06
CA LEU A 38 25.89 -18.78 -26.03
C LEU A 38 24.78 -19.09 -25.04
N ALA A 39 25.15 -19.33 -23.78
CA ALA A 39 24.23 -19.47 -22.66
C ALA A 39 24.33 -18.22 -21.76
N ALA A 40 23.20 -17.63 -21.39
CA ALA A 40 23.20 -16.37 -20.65
C ALA A 40 22.00 -16.22 -19.72
N ARG A 41 22.16 -15.38 -18.69
CA ARG A 41 21.08 -14.88 -17.82
C ARG A 41 21.26 -13.38 -17.63
N LEU A 42 20.17 -12.63 -17.78
CA LEU A 42 20.09 -11.18 -17.54
C LEU A 42 19.49 -10.91 -16.16
N ASP A 43 19.92 -9.82 -15.52
CA ASP A 43 19.30 -9.30 -14.30
C ASP A 43 18.00 -8.56 -14.68
N GLN A 44 16.84 -9.23 -14.66
CA GLN A 44 15.56 -8.64 -15.08
C GLN A 44 15.22 -7.33 -14.32
N CYS A 45 15.68 -7.17 -13.07
CA CYS A 45 15.49 -5.93 -12.32
C CYS A 45 16.19 -4.73 -12.97
N ALA A 46 17.20 -4.96 -13.83
CA ALA A 46 17.88 -3.94 -14.61
C ALA A 46 17.14 -3.50 -15.89
N GLU A 47 15.96 -4.05 -16.23
CA GLU A 47 15.23 -3.66 -17.45
C GLU A 47 15.05 -2.14 -17.55
N TYR A 48 14.76 -1.45 -16.44
CA TYR A 48 14.58 0.01 -16.46
C TYR A 48 15.84 0.82 -16.79
N LEU A 49 17.02 0.23 -16.62
CA LEU A 49 18.31 0.80 -17.03
C LEU A 49 18.64 0.43 -18.48
N CYS A 50 18.36 -0.83 -18.85
CA CYS A 50 18.81 -1.42 -20.10
C CYS A 50 17.77 -1.40 -21.23
N LYS A 51 16.54 -0.91 -21.02
CA LYS A 51 15.42 -0.97 -22.00
C LYS A 51 15.76 -0.45 -23.40
N SER A 52 16.60 0.58 -23.51
CA SER A 52 17.03 1.12 -24.81
C SER A 52 18.03 0.22 -25.54
N ALA A 53 18.77 -0.63 -24.82
CA ALA A 53 19.80 -1.52 -25.34
C ALA A 53 19.29 -2.97 -25.53
N TRP A 54 18.41 -3.44 -24.64
CA TRP A 54 17.70 -4.72 -24.77
C TRP A 54 16.58 -4.68 -25.82
N GLY A 55 16.03 -3.50 -26.10
CA GLY A 55 14.85 -3.31 -26.94
C GLY A 55 13.54 -3.36 -26.16
N SER A 56 12.41 -3.20 -26.85
CA SER A 56 11.09 -3.16 -26.21
C SER A 56 10.58 -4.53 -25.74
N ASN A 57 11.10 -5.61 -26.34
CA ASN A 57 10.62 -6.99 -26.21
C ASN A 57 11.83 -7.93 -26.02
N VAL A 58 12.42 -7.96 -24.82
CA VAL A 58 13.34 -9.05 -24.46
C VAL A 58 12.51 -10.20 -23.89
N ASP A 59 12.57 -11.35 -24.52
CA ASP A 59 11.80 -12.53 -24.11
C ASP A 59 12.60 -13.36 -23.10
N PHE A 60 11.96 -13.71 -21.99
CA PHE A 60 12.50 -14.62 -20.97
C PHE A 60 11.82 -16.00 -21.13
N PRO A 61 12.41 -16.96 -21.86
CA PRO A 61 11.77 -18.24 -22.12
C PRO A 61 11.64 -19.08 -20.84
N PRO A 62 10.58 -19.92 -20.72
CA PRO A 62 10.48 -20.87 -19.62
C PRO A 62 11.59 -21.95 -19.68
N PRO A 63 11.89 -22.63 -18.56
CA PRO A 63 12.78 -23.78 -18.57
C PRO A 63 12.24 -24.89 -19.48
N PHE A 64 13.15 -25.67 -20.06
CA PHE A 64 12.79 -26.80 -20.92
C PHE A 64 11.88 -27.79 -20.17
N GLY A 65 10.81 -28.24 -20.84
CA GLY A 65 9.80 -29.13 -20.26
C GLY A 65 8.59 -28.41 -19.65
N ARG A 66 8.60 -27.07 -19.55
CA ARG A 66 7.41 -26.28 -19.17
C ARG A 66 6.88 -25.48 -20.36
N GLU A 67 5.56 -25.50 -20.55
CA GLU A 67 4.88 -24.62 -21.51
C GLU A 67 4.80 -23.18 -20.95
N ALA A 68 4.79 -22.17 -21.83
CA ALA A 68 4.54 -20.79 -21.45
C ALA A 68 3.03 -20.51 -21.54
N PHE A 69 2.42 -20.03 -20.45
CA PHE A 69 1.00 -19.68 -20.44
C PHE A 69 0.79 -18.17 -20.65
N PRO A 70 -0.20 -17.74 -21.45
CA PRO A 70 -0.50 -16.31 -21.62
C PRO A 70 -0.93 -15.66 -20.30
N GLU A 71 -1.47 -16.45 -19.36
CA GLU A 71 -1.78 -16.02 -18.00
C GLU A 71 -0.53 -15.66 -17.17
N GLU A 72 0.58 -16.39 -17.33
CA GLU A 72 1.85 -16.06 -16.67
C GLU A 72 2.40 -14.73 -17.19
N ALA A 73 2.36 -14.52 -18.50
CA ALA A 73 2.78 -13.27 -19.14
C ALA A 73 1.92 -12.07 -18.69
N TYR A 74 0.60 -12.25 -18.55
CA TYR A 74 -0.29 -11.20 -18.05
C TYR A 74 0.04 -10.80 -16.60
N ILE A 75 0.29 -11.78 -15.71
CA ILE A 75 0.70 -11.49 -14.33
C ILE A 75 2.07 -10.79 -14.30
N ALA A 76 3.04 -11.21 -15.13
CA ALA A 76 4.34 -10.56 -15.24
C ALA A 76 4.23 -9.10 -15.77
N GLU A 77 3.28 -8.81 -16.66
CA GLU A 77 3.00 -7.44 -17.13
C GLU A 77 2.39 -6.55 -16.02
N LEU A 78 1.53 -7.12 -15.16
CA LEU A 78 0.99 -6.42 -13.98
C LEU A 78 2.07 -6.15 -12.92
N ASP A 79 2.96 -7.12 -12.69
CA ASP A 79 4.12 -7.04 -11.80
C ASP A 79 5.08 -5.92 -12.22
N ALA A 80 5.56 -5.94 -13.48
CA ALA A 80 6.51 -4.96 -14.02
C ALA A 80 5.98 -3.51 -14.05
N ARG A 81 4.65 -3.31 -13.93
CA ARG A 81 4.00 -2.00 -13.85
C ARG A 81 3.72 -1.53 -12.42
N SER A 82 4.12 -2.31 -11.42
CA SER A 82 3.82 -2.05 -10.01
C SER A 82 5.07 -1.84 -9.16
N GLY A 83 4.87 -1.39 -7.92
CA GLY A 83 5.82 -1.56 -6.81
C GLY A 83 5.44 -2.70 -5.86
N ALA A 84 4.34 -3.38 -6.14
CA ALA A 84 3.90 -4.63 -5.51
C ALA A 84 4.45 -5.83 -6.32
N SER A 85 4.69 -6.96 -5.66
CA SER A 85 5.07 -8.20 -6.34
C SER A 85 3.84 -9.06 -6.64
N LEU A 86 3.74 -9.56 -7.88
CA LEU A 86 2.69 -10.44 -8.39
C LEU A 86 3.37 -11.53 -9.23
N LYS A 87 3.46 -12.76 -8.72
CA LYS A 87 4.15 -13.87 -9.41
C LYS A 87 3.20 -15.04 -9.62
N LEU A 88 3.21 -15.62 -10.81
CA LEU A 88 2.44 -16.83 -11.13
C LEU A 88 3.30 -17.77 -11.99
N THR A 89 3.27 -19.06 -11.68
CA THR A 89 3.86 -20.13 -12.48
C THR A 89 2.92 -21.33 -12.46
N VAL A 90 2.51 -21.79 -13.64
CA VAL A 90 1.66 -22.97 -13.80
C VAL A 90 2.54 -24.22 -13.76
N LEU A 91 2.23 -25.15 -12.84
CA LEU A 91 2.98 -26.37 -12.62
C LEU A 91 2.25 -27.59 -13.19
N ASN A 92 0.95 -27.68 -12.90
CA ASN A 92 0.04 -28.70 -13.43
C ASN A 92 -1.36 -28.09 -13.64
N PRO A 93 -1.76 -27.68 -14.85
CA PRO A 93 -3.06 -27.05 -15.08
C PRO A 93 -4.27 -27.97 -14.77
N GLU A 94 -4.06 -29.29 -14.68
CA GLU A 94 -5.08 -30.27 -14.29
C GLU A 94 -5.07 -30.62 -12.79
N GLY A 95 -4.11 -30.06 -12.04
CA GLY A 95 -3.95 -30.29 -10.61
C GLY A 95 -5.17 -29.84 -9.78
N ARG A 96 -5.45 -30.59 -8.72
CA ARG A 96 -6.54 -30.34 -7.77
C ARG A 96 -6.26 -29.14 -6.86
N VAL A 97 -5.01 -28.88 -6.49
CA VAL A 97 -4.63 -27.95 -5.41
C VAL A 97 -4.11 -26.64 -5.99
N TRP A 98 -4.90 -25.57 -5.85
CA TRP A 98 -4.58 -24.22 -6.32
C TRP A 98 -4.21 -23.32 -5.14
N THR A 99 -3.18 -22.49 -5.30
CA THR A 99 -2.66 -21.62 -4.23
C THR A 99 -2.69 -20.15 -4.62
N MET A 100 -3.31 -19.33 -3.78
CA MET A 100 -3.37 -17.87 -3.88
C MET A 100 -2.87 -17.27 -2.56
N VAL A 101 -1.57 -17.43 -2.31
CA VAL A 101 -0.93 -17.10 -1.03
C VAL A 101 -0.24 -15.74 -1.13
N ALA A 102 -0.36 -14.90 -0.10
CA ALA A 102 0.31 -13.59 -0.11
C ALA A 102 1.66 -13.58 0.62
N GLY A 103 2.73 -13.20 -0.09
CA GLY A 103 4.12 -13.13 0.38
C GLY A 103 4.96 -14.31 -0.08
N GLY A 104 6.05 -14.05 -0.81
CA GLY A 104 6.97 -15.06 -1.36
C GLY A 104 7.47 -16.10 -0.35
N GLY A 105 7.90 -15.68 0.84
CA GLY A 105 8.30 -16.64 1.88
C GLY A 105 7.15 -17.51 2.40
N ALA A 106 5.91 -17.01 2.38
CA ALA A 106 4.75 -17.79 2.77
C ALA A 106 4.33 -18.76 1.65
N SER A 107 4.24 -18.31 0.39
CA SER A 107 3.87 -19.19 -0.74
C SER A 107 4.80 -20.39 -0.87
N VAL A 108 6.11 -20.21 -0.64
CA VAL A 108 7.08 -21.31 -0.56
C VAL A 108 6.72 -22.30 0.54
N ILE A 109 6.42 -21.85 1.77
CA ILE A 109 6.05 -22.74 2.89
C ILE A 109 4.72 -23.46 2.63
N TYR A 110 3.73 -22.81 1.99
CA TYR A 110 2.49 -23.49 1.60
C TYR A 110 2.76 -24.57 0.53
N ALA A 111 3.65 -24.31 -0.44
CA ALA A 111 4.07 -25.31 -1.43
C ALA A 111 4.83 -26.48 -0.77
N ASP A 112 5.79 -26.21 0.11
CA ASP A 112 6.47 -27.19 0.96
C ASP A 112 5.44 -28.09 1.67
N THR A 113 4.46 -27.49 2.35
CA THR A 113 3.43 -28.23 3.10
C THR A 113 2.55 -29.11 2.19
N VAL A 114 2.15 -28.64 1.01
CA VAL A 114 1.37 -29.43 0.03
C VAL A 114 2.19 -30.62 -0.47
N CYS A 115 3.48 -30.42 -0.72
CA CYS A 115 4.41 -31.47 -1.15
C CYS A 115 4.67 -32.49 -0.04
N ASP A 116 4.97 -32.04 1.18
CA ASP A 116 5.21 -32.87 2.38
C ASP A 116 4.00 -33.76 2.73
N MET A 117 2.78 -33.28 2.47
CA MET A 117 1.54 -34.07 2.65
C MET A 117 1.25 -35.07 1.51
N GLY A 118 2.18 -35.22 0.56
CA GLY A 118 2.12 -36.19 -0.54
C GLY A 118 1.27 -35.73 -1.73
N SER A 119 1.05 -34.43 -1.90
CA SER A 119 0.22 -33.86 -2.99
C SER A 119 1.02 -33.02 -3.99
N ALA A 120 2.34 -33.24 -4.09
CA ALA A 120 3.22 -32.53 -5.03
C ALA A 120 2.75 -32.58 -6.49
N SER A 121 2.29 -33.75 -6.97
CA SER A 121 1.77 -33.91 -8.35
C SER A 121 0.41 -33.24 -8.58
N GLU A 122 -0.32 -32.91 -7.52
CA GLU A 122 -1.64 -32.25 -7.56
C GLU A 122 -1.55 -30.73 -7.32
N LEU A 123 -0.36 -30.20 -7.00
CA LEU A 123 -0.11 -28.77 -6.88
C LEU A 123 -0.13 -28.12 -8.28
N ALA A 124 -1.16 -27.34 -8.54
CA ALA A 124 -1.44 -26.83 -9.87
C ALA A 124 -0.60 -25.60 -10.25
N ASN A 125 -0.27 -24.76 -9.28
CA ASN A 125 0.49 -23.54 -9.47
C ASN A 125 1.39 -23.24 -8.27
N TYR A 126 2.52 -22.59 -8.55
CA TYR A 126 3.20 -21.74 -7.57
C TYR A 126 2.83 -20.28 -7.89
N GLY A 127 2.64 -19.45 -6.88
CA GLY A 127 2.38 -18.03 -7.08
C GLY A 127 2.24 -17.26 -5.78
N GLU A 128 2.46 -15.95 -5.85
CA GLU A 128 2.33 -15.06 -4.70
C GLU A 128 1.88 -13.65 -5.09
N TYR A 129 1.29 -12.94 -4.12
CA TYR A 129 1.04 -11.50 -4.21
C TYR A 129 1.52 -10.79 -2.93
N SER A 130 2.34 -9.75 -3.05
CA SER A 130 2.88 -9.00 -1.91
C SER A 130 3.33 -7.58 -2.28
N GLY A 131 3.98 -6.86 -1.37
CA GLY A 131 4.28 -5.43 -1.58
C GLY A 131 3.05 -4.50 -1.54
N ALA A 132 1.96 -4.93 -0.89
CA ALA A 132 0.68 -4.21 -0.77
C ALA A 132 0.03 -3.81 -2.11
N PRO A 133 -0.38 -4.79 -2.94
CA PRO A 133 -1.11 -4.53 -4.17
C PRO A 133 -2.48 -3.89 -3.89
N THR A 134 -3.01 -3.17 -4.87
CA THR A 134 -4.34 -2.55 -4.79
C THR A 134 -5.47 -3.60 -4.84
N GLU A 135 -6.70 -3.19 -4.51
CA GLU A 135 -7.90 -4.00 -4.73
C GLU A 135 -7.97 -4.49 -6.18
N GLU A 136 -7.70 -3.61 -7.14
CA GLU A 136 -7.77 -3.89 -8.59
C GLU A 136 -6.72 -4.92 -9.03
N GLN A 137 -5.47 -4.75 -8.59
CA GLN A 137 -4.39 -5.70 -8.88
C GLN A 137 -4.66 -7.08 -8.28
N THR A 138 -5.20 -7.11 -7.06
CA THR A 138 -5.56 -8.38 -6.41
C THR A 138 -6.76 -9.05 -7.10
N TYR A 139 -7.72 -8.25 -7.59
CA TYR A 139 -8.83 -8.74 -8.40
C TYR A 139 -8.34 -9.34 -9.72
N GLU A 140 -7.49 -8.66 -10.49
CA GLU A 140 -6.98 -9.18 -11.77
C GLU A 140 -6.10 -10.44 -11.59
N TYR A 141 -5.27 -10.49 -10.54
CA TYR A 141 -4.54 -11.69 -10.15
C TYR A 141 -5.49 -12.86 -9.82
N ALA A 142 -6.49 -12.63 -8.96
CA ALA A 142 -7.45 -13.65 -8.56
C ALA A 142 -8.31 -14.14 -9.73
N LYS A 143 -8.81 -13.21 -10.57
CA LYS A 143 -9.55 -13.49 -11.81
C LYS A 143 -8.76 -14.39 -12.76
N THR A 144 -7.46 -14.11 -12.94
CA THR A 144 -6.58 -14.91 -13.80
C THR A 144 -6.42 -16.35 -13.25
N LEU A 145 -6.15 -16.49 -11.95
CA LEU A 145 -6.03 -17.79 -11.30
C LEU A 145 -7.34 -18.59 -11.33
N LEU A 146 -8.49 -17.95 -11.07
CA LEU A 146 -9.80 -18.58 -11.15
C LEU A 146 -10.15 -19.01 -12.59
N SER A 147 -9.75 -18.22 -13.59
CA SER A 147 -9.87 -18.55 -15.01
C SER A 147 -9.09 -19.81 -15.39
N LEU A 148 -7.89 -19.99 -14.85
CA LEU A 148 -7.10 -21.22 -15.01
C LEU A 148 -7.75 -22.41 -14.27
N MET A 149 -8.03 -22.24 -12.98
CA MET A 149 -8.58 -23.28 -12.10
C MET A 149 -9.86 -23.90 -12.66
N THR A 150 -10.72 -23.09 -13.29
CA THR A 150 -12.05 -23.52 -13.76
C THR A 150 -12.10 -24.07 -15.19
N ARG A 151 -10.95 -24.23 -15.88
CA ARG A 151 -10.88 -24.83 -17.23
C ARG A 151 -11.35 -26.29 -17.27
N THR A 152 -10.98 -27.07 -16.26
CA THR A 152 -11.25 -28.51 -16.16
C THR A 152 -12.05 -28.83 -14.91
N VAL A 153 -13.06 -29.71 -15.04
CA VAL A 153 -13.86 -30.24 -13.93
C VAL A 153 -13.30 -31.61 -13.55
N ARG A 154 -13.19 -31.89 -12.24
CA ARG A 154 -12.71 -33.17 -11.71
C ARG A 154 -13.77 -33.87 -10.84
N PRO A 155 -13.82 -35.22 -10.80
CA PRO A 155 -14.75 -35.95 -9.94
C PRO A 155 -14.50 -35.74 -8.43
N ASP A 156 -13.25 -35.49 -8.04
CA ASP A 156 -12.79 -35.24 -6.67
C ASP A 156 -12.75 -33.74 -6.29
N GLY A 157 -13.39 -32.89 -7.10
CA GLY A 157 -13.44 -31.44 -6.95
C GLY A 157 -12.08 -30.75 -7.15
N LYS A 158 -11.98 -29.50 -6.71
CA LYS A 158 -10.71 -28.74 -6.63
C LYS A 158 -10.65 -27.95 -5.34
N VAL A 159 -9.44 -27.62 -4.88
CA VAL A 159 -9.26 -26.82 -3.65
C VAL A 159 -8.48 -25.55 -3.95
N LEU A 160 -8.95 -24.42 -3.41
CA LEU A 160 -8.28 -23.13 -3.48
C LEU A 160 -7.81 -22.69 -2.09
N ILE A 161 -6.50 -22.57 -1.91
CA ILE A 161 -5.85 -22.16 -0.66
C ILE A 161 -5.49 -20.67 -0.74
N ILE A 162 -6.27 -19.82 -0.06
CA ILE A 162 -6.11 -18.36 0.02
C ILE A 162 -5.38 -18.02 1.33
N GLY A 163 -4.04 -18.17 1.32
CA GLY A 163 -3.24 -18.26 2.54
C GLY A 163 -2.25 -17.12 2.82
N GLY A 164 -1.45 -17.34 3.85
CA GLY A 164 -0.18 -16.68 4.09
C GLY A 164 0.03 -16.14 5.51
N GLY A 165 1.21 -15.58 5.73
CA GLY A 165 1.64 -15.09 7.04
C GLY A 165 0.95 -13.79 7.48
N ILE A 166 1.18 -13.38 8.73
CA ILE A 166 0.70 -12.09 9.26
C ILE A 166 1.34 -10.93 8.47
N ALA A 167 0.55 -10.19 7.70
CA ALA A 167 1.07 -9.08 6.91
C ALA A 167 1.58 -7.93 7.79
N ASN A 168 2.65 -7.26 7.35
CA ASN A 168 3.16 -6.05 8.01
C ASN A 168 2.42 -4.79 7.55
N PHE A 169 2.24 -4.61 6.24
CA PHE A 169 1.67 -3.38 5.66
C PHE A 169 0.60 -3.60 4.57
N THR A 170 0.50 -4.79 3.98
CA THR A 170 -0.60 -5.14 3.07
C THR A 170 -1.94 -5.03 3.80
N ASN A 171 -2.83 -4.18 3.29
CA ASN A 171 -4.19 -4.03 3.80
C ASN A 171 -5.02 -5.24 3.37
N VAL A 172 -5.25 -6.15 4.31
CA VAL A 172 -5.95 -7.42 4.07
C VAL A 172 -7.37 -7.17 3.58
N ALA A 173 -8.09 -6.20 4.16
CA ALA A 173 -9.43 -5.84 3.72
C ALA A 173 -9.48 -5.36 2.26
N ALA A 174 -8.50 -4.56 1.82
CA ALA A 174 -8.43 -4.10 0.42
C ALA A 174 -8.13 -5.25 -0.54
N THR A 175 -7.14 -6.09 -0.22
CA THR A 175 -6.82 -7.27 -1.05
C THR A 175 -7.99 -8.27 -1.11
N PHE A 176 -8.68 -8.49 0.01
CA PHE A 176 -9.78 -9.45 0.08
C PHE A 176 -11.04 -8.94 -0.62
N LYS A 177 -11.29 -7.62 -0.69
CA LYS A 177 -12.35 -7.06 -1.56
C LYS A 177 -12.13 -7.43 -3.04
N GLY A 178 -10.89 -7.33 -3.52
CA GLY A 178 -10.54 -7.73 -4.89
C GLY A 178 -10.77 -9.23 -5.13
N ILE A 179 -10.35 -10.07 -4.19
CA ILE A 179 -10.58 -11.53 -4.21
C ILE A 179 -12.08 -11.85 -4.20
N VAL A 180 -12.85 -11.26 -3.28
CA VAL A 180 -14.32 -11.43 -3.20
C VAL A 180 -15.00 -11.05 -4.51
N ARG A 181 -14.55 -9.96 -5.16
CA ARG A 181 -15.08 -9.50 -6.45
C ARG A 181 -14.81 -10.50 -7.57
N ALA A 182 -13.61 -11.08 -7.61
CA ALA A 182 -13.25 -12.13 -8.59
C ALA A 182 -14.00 -13.45 -8.32
N LEU A 183 -14.13 -13.87 -7.05
CA LEU A 183 -14.89 -15.06 -6.67
C LEU A 183 -16.37 -14.94 -7.08
N ARG A 184 -17.02 -13.78 -6.84
CA ARG A 184 -18.38 -13.51 -7.30
C ARG A 184 -18.53 -13.61 -8.82
N GLN A 185 -17.56 -13.11 -9.58
CA GLN A 185 -17.55 -13.20 -11.05
C GLN A 185 -17.47 -14.65 -11.56
N TYR A 186 -16.71 -15.52 -10.87
CA TYR A 186 -16.49 -16.92 -11.24
C TYR A 186 -17.41 -17.91 -10.49
N GLN A 187 -18.47 -17.42 -9.85
CA GLN A 187 -19.36 -18.21 -8.99
C GLN A 187 -19.88 -19.49 -9.68
N ALA A 188 -20.48 -19.36 -10.86
CA ALA A 188 -21.08 -20.50 -11.57
C ALA A 188 -20.04 -21.56 -11.97
N GLN A 189 -18.84 -21.11 -12.33
CA GLN A 189 -17.71 -21.95 -12.72
C GLN A 189 -17.11 -22.67 -11.52
N LEU A 190 -16.99 -22.00 -10.37
CA LEU A 190 -16.53 -22.60 -9.11
C LEU A 190 -17.47 -23.69 -8.61
N VAL A 191 -18.78 -23.44 -8.62
CA VAL A 191 -19.81 -24.45 -8.31
C VAL A 191 -19.71 -25.65 -9.26
N LYS A 192 -19.59 -25.40 -10.57
CA LYS A 192 -19.45 -26.48 -11.58
C LYS A 192 -18.19 -27.33 -11.38
N CYS A 193 -17.09 -26.75 -10.89
CA CYS A 193 -15.83 -27.46 -10.67
C CYS A 193 -15.77 -28.21 -9.32
N GLY A 194 -16.80 -28.12 -8.48
CA GLY A 194 -16.76 -28.66 -7.12
C GLY A 194 -15.64 -28.05 -6.30
N ALA A 195 -15.46 -26.73 -6.38
CA ALA A 195 -14.41 -26.03 -5.68
C ALA A 195 -14.69 -25.94 -4.17
N GLU A 196 -13.65 -26.08 -3.35
CA GLU A 196 -13.67 -25.81 -1.91
C GLU A 196 -12.57 -24.78 -1.58
N ILE A 197 -12.86 -23.80 -0.72
CA ILE A 197 -11.98 -22.66 -0.47
C ILE A 197 -11.54 -22.63 0.99
N PHE A 198 -10.23 -22.55 1.23
CA PHE A 198 -9.64 -22.45 2.56
C PHE A 198 -8.88 -21.14 2.69
N VAL A 199 -9.17 -20.36 3.74
CA VAL A 199 -8.67 -18.99 3.91
C VAL A 199 -7.98 -18.86 5.27
N ARG A 200 -6.70 -18.47 5.30
CA ARG A 200 -6.00 -18.08 6.53
C ARG A 200 -5.23 -16.80 6.29
N ARG A 201 -5.57 -15.72 7.00
CA ARG A 201 -4.86 -14.45 6.88
C ARG A 201 -4.93 -13.59 8.13
N ALA A 202 -3.88 -12.80 8.34
CA ALA A 202 -3.78 -11.78 9.37
C ALA A 202 -2.95 -10.57 8.89
N GLY A 203 -2.92 -9.49 9.68
CA GLY A 203 -2.25 -8.23 9.37
C GLY A 203 -3.23 -7.04 9.28
N PRO A 204 -2.82 -5.88 8.73
CA PRO A 204 -3.65 -4.67 8.70
C PRO A 204 -5.08 -4.91 8.19
N ASN A 205 -6.06 -4.55 9.01
CA ASN A 205 -7.50 -4.67 8.77
C ASN A 205 -8.00 -6.11 8.44
N TYR A 206 -7.32 -7.16 8.92
CA TYR A 206 -7.70 -8.54 8.61
C TYR A 206 -9.10 -8.94 9.08
N GLN A 207 -9.58 -8.36 10.18
CA GLN A 207 -10.90 -8.66 10.75
C GLN A 207 -12.02 -8.41 9.72
N GLU A 208 -11.94 -7.27 9.01
CA GLU A 208 -12.86 -6.89 7.94
C GLU A 208 -12.69 -7.78 6.70
N GLY A 209 -11.45 -8.10 6.30
CA GLY A 209 -11.16 -9.03 5.21
C GLY A 209 -11.77 -10.41 5.44
N LEU A 210 -11.57 -10.99 6.64
CA LEU A 210 -12.16 -12.28 7.00
C LEU A 210 -13.69 -12.20 7.12
N ARG A 211 -14.27 -11.08 7.58
CA ARG A 211 -15.73 -10.88 7.61
C ARG A 211 -16.33 -10.98 6.21
N VAL A 212 -15.81 -10.23 5.23
CA VAL A 212 -16.37 -10.24 3.86
C VAL A 212 -16.18 -11.60 3.15
N MET A 213 -15.15 -12.38 3.51
CA MET A 213 -15.00 -13.76 3.00
C MET A 213 -15.99 -14.75 3.62
N ARG A 214 -16.38 -14.57 4.90
CA ARG A 214 -17.43 -15.40 5.53
C ARG A 214 -18.81 -15.11 4.93
N GLU A 215 -19.17 -13.84 4.80
CA GLU A 215 -20.43 -13.39 4.18
C GLU A 215 -20.53 -13.79 2.69
N LEU A 216 -19.40 -13.90 2.01
CA LEU A 216 -19.36 -14.47 0.67
C LEU A 216 -19.74 -15.97 0.67
N GLY A 217 -19.27 -16.75 1.65
CA GLY A 217 -19.53 -18.19 1.74
C GLY A 217 -21.02 -18.54 1.83
N GLU A 218 -21.82 -17.69 2.49
CA GLU A 218 -23.29 -17.85 2.57
C GLU A 218 -23.97 -17.78 1.19
N ASN A 219 -23.38 -17.07 0.23
CA ASN A 219 -24.03 -16.70 -1.04
C ASN A 219 -23.32 -17.24 -2.29
N LEU A 220 -22.06 -17.71 -2.17
CA LEU A 220 -21.27 -18.17 -3.32
C LEU A 220 -21.66 -19.58 -3.79
N GLY A 221 -22.26 -20.41 -2.93
CA GLY A 221 -22.68 -21.77 -3.29
C GLY A 221 -21.54 -22.80 -3.35
N VAL A 222 -20.34 -22.42 -2.93
CA VAL A 222 -19.21 -23.32 -2.62
C VAL A 222 -18.80 -23.15 -1.17
N GLN A 223 -18.20 -24.17 -0.57
CA GLN A 223 -17.77 -24.10 0.83
C GLN A 223 -16.53 -23.20 0.98
N ILE A 224 -16.57 -22.30 1.97
CA ILE A 224 -15.46 -21.40 2.33
C ILE A 224 -15.17 -21.51 3.82
N HIS A 225 -13.97 -21.95 4.18
CA HIS A 225 -13.51 -22.09 5.57
C HIS A 225 -12.54 -20.94 5.91
N VAL A 226 -12.85 -20.13 6.92
CA VAL A 226 -12.19 -18.81 7.15
C VAL A 226 -11.57 -18.66 8.55
N PHE A 227 -10.25 -18.66 8.59
CA PHE A 227 -9.38 -18.68 9.77
C PHE A 227 -8.51 -17.41 9.90
N GLY A 228 -8.19 -17.02 11.13
CA GLY A 228 -7.36 -15.87 11.47
C GLY A 228 -5.98 -16.23 12.04
N PRO A 229 -5.31 -15.29 12.75
CA PRO A 229 -3.98 -15.49 13.33
C PRO A 229 -3.95 -16.55 14.44
N GLU A 230 -5.08 -16.85 15.08
CA GLU A 230 -5.23 -17.91 16.08
C GLU A 230 -4.97 -19.31 15.48
N THR A 231 -5.15 -19.46 14.18
CA THR A 231 -4.87 -20.70 13.44
C THR A 231 -3.45 -20.67 12.88
N HIS A 232 -2.67 -21.73 13.11
CA HIS A 232 -1.32 -21.90 12.54
C HIS A 232 -1.36 -21.77 11.02
N MET A 233 -0.40 -21.04 10.43
CA MET A 233 -0.41 -20.61 9.02
C MET A 233 -0.81 -21.73 8.04
N THR A 234 -0.07 -22.83 8.09
CA THR A 234 -0.16 -23.99 7.21
C THR A 234 -1.26 -25.00 7.58
N ALA A 235 -1.94 -24.83 8.74
CA ALA A 235 -2.92 -25.82 9.21
C ALA A 235 -4.08 -26.05 8.22
N ILE A 236 -4.42 -25.01 7.44
CA ILE A 236 -5.45 -25.09 6.40
C ILE A 236 -5.06 -26.00 5.21
N VAL A 237 -3.77 -26.29 5.00
CA VAL A 237 -3.32 -27.28 4.01
C VAL A 237 -3.71 -28.69 4.45
N GLY A 238 -3.48 -29.01 5.73
CA GLY A 238 -3.90 -30.28 6.32
C GLY A 238 -5.42 -30.48 6.29
N MET A 239 -6.19 -29.39 6.46
CA MET A 239 -7.64 -29.39 6.32
C MET A 239 -8.06 -29.63 4.86
N ALA A 240 -7.52 -28.85 3.92
CA ALA A 240 -7.75 -28.95 2.48
C ALA A 240 -7.46 -30.33 1.86
N LEU A 241 -6.48 -31.04 2.42
CA LEU A 241 -6.05 -32.36 1.96
C LEU A 241 -6.66 -33.52 2.78
N GLY A 242 -7.60 -33.24 3.69
CA GLY A 242 -8.26 -34.25 4.53
C GLY A 242 -7.32 -34.96 5.52
N LYS A 243 -6.15 -34.38 5.82
CA LYS A 243 -5.14 -34.92 6.74
C LYS A 243 -5.35 -34.45 8.19
N ARG A 244 -6.11 -33.37 8.39
CA ARG A 244 -6.49 -32.79 9.69
C ARG A 244 -7.98 -32.42 9.65
N PRO A 245 -8.77 -32.68 10.72
CA PRO A 245 -10.16 -32.25 10.76
C PRO A 245 -10.28 -30.72 10.72
N ILE A 246 -11.37 -30.24 10.12
CA ILE A 246 -11.79 -28.84 10.21
C ILE A 246 -12.42 -28.67 11.60
N PRO A 247 -12.00 -27.68 12.41
CA PRO A 247 -12.54 -27.51 13.76
C PRO A 247 -13.97 -26.93 13.71
N ASP A 248 -14.91 -27.58 14.41
CA ASP A 248 -16.35 -27.23 14.43
C ASP A 248 -16.63 -25.78 14.86
N LYS A 249 -15.69 -25.19 15.59
CA LYS A 249 -15.58 -23.75 15.87
C LYS A 249 -14.09 -23.39 15.71
N PRO A 250 -13.74 -22.27 15.07
CA PRO A 250 -12.39 -21.73 15.25
C PRO A 250 -12.17 -21.56 16.76
N ASP A 251 -11.00 -21.97 17.26
CA ASP A 251 -10.75 -22.02 18.70
C ASP A 251 -11.13 -20.70 19.35
N ALA A 252 -12.11 -20.74 20.25
CA ALA A 252 -12.54 -19.59 21.04
C ALA A 252 -11.53 -19.29 22.16
N ALA A 253 -10.24 -19.32 21.82
CA ALA A 253 -9.18 -18.73 22.59
C ALA A 253 -9.48 -17.24 22.72
N LYS A 254 -9.99 -16.88 23.91
CA LYS A 254 -10.34 -15.55 24.44
C LYS A 254 -10.39 -14.42 23.40
N PRO A 255 -11.57 -13.79 23.14
CA PRO A 255 -11.68 -12.74 22.12
C PRO A 255 -10.57 -11.70 22.29
N ALA A 256 -9.83 -11.46 21.20
CA ALA A 256 -8.56 -10.75 21.22
C ALA A 256 -8.67 -9.47 22.07
N THR A 257 -7.83 -9.40 23.11
CA THR A 257 -7.94 -8.42 24.21
C THR A 257 -7.72 -6.97 23.78
N THR A 258 -7.43 -6.74 22.50
CA THR A 258 -7.25 -5.43 21.88
C THR A 258 -8.45 -4.49 22.12
N ALA A 259 -9.69 -4.99 22.12
CA ALA A 259 -10.86 -4.17 22.44
C ALA A 259 -10.84 -3.64 23.89
N ASN A 260 -10.40 -4.47 24.85
CA ASN A 260 -10.29 -4.07 26.26
C ASN A 260 -9.05 -3.21 26.56
N PHE A 261 -8.02 -3.25 25.71
CA PHE A 261 -6.82 -2.42 25.85
C PHE A 261 -6.94 -1.04 25.16
N LEU A 262 -7.75 -0.93 24.11
CA LEU A 262 -7.97 0.32 23.35
C LEU A 262 -9.18 1.13 23.86
N LEU A 263 -10.01 0.57 24.74
CA LEU A 263 -11.14 1.26 25.37
C LEU A 263 -10.81 1.57 26.84
N PRO A 264 -10.94 2.82 27.31
CA PRO A 264 -10.78 3.13 28.73
C PRO A 264 -11.90 2.49 29.54
N THR A 265 -11.56 1.59 30.46
CA THR A 265 -12.50 1.18 31.52
C THR A 265 -12.73 2.35 32.49
N SER A 266 -13.96 2.49 32.98
CA SER A 266 -14.41 3.65 33.77
C SER A 266 -13.59 3.90 35.05
N GLU A 267 -12.98 2.86 35.61
CA GLU A 267 -12.16 2.92 36.83
C GLU A 267 -10.84 3.69 36.66
N ASN A 268 -10.24 3.68 35.46
CA ASN A 268 -8.95 4.36 35.20
C ASN A 268 -9.06 5.90 35.11
N SER A 269 -10.27 6.45 35.04
CA SER A 269 -10.49 7.90 34.97
C SER A 269 -10.15 8.61 36.30
N ALA A 270 -10.37 7.94 37.44
CA ALA A 270 -10.15 8.51 38.77
C ALA A 270 -8.65 8.55 39.16
N THR A 271 -7.89 7.52 38.81
CA THR A 271 -6.45 7.40 39.12
C THR A 271 -5.60 8.37 38.28
N ALA A 272 -5.96 8.61 37.01
CA ALA A 272 -5.29 9.57 36.15
C ALA A 272 -5.40 11.02 36.70
N ALA A 273 -6.57 11.41 37.21
CA ALA A 273 -6.78 12.73 37.81
C ALA A 273 -5.94 12.94 39.09
N ALA A 274 -5.81 11.91 39.93
CA ALA A 274 -4.97 11.97 41.13
C ALA A 274 -3.48 12.13 40.81
N ALA A 275 -2.98 11.39 39.80
CA ALA A 275 -1.58 11.45 39.37
C ALA A 275 -1.20 12.82 38.74
N ALA A 276 -2.13 13.45 38.02
CA ALA A 276 -1.95 14.79 37.47
C ALA A 276 -1.82 15.86 38.58
N SER A 277 -2.68 15.77 39.61
CA SER A 277 -2.64 16.68 40.77
C SER A 277 -1.32 16.57 41.56
N ALA A 278 -0.81 15.36 41.76
CA ALA A 278 0.46 15.13 42.44
C ALA A 278 1.68 15.72 41.70
N ARG A 279 1.68 15.72 40.35
CA ARG A 279 2.77 16.32 39.56
C ARG A 279 2.78 17.85 39.59
N ALA A 280 1.62 18.49 39.74
CA ALA A 280 1.54 19.94 39.88
C ALA A 280 2.20 20.45 41.18
N ALA A 281 2.11 19.67 42.27
CA ALA A 281 2.71 20.03 43.56
C ALA A 281 4.25 19.96 43.57
N ALA A 282 4.86 19.10 42.75
CA ALA A 282 6.32 18.88 42.73
C ALA A 282 7.11 19.93 41.93
N ALA A 283 6.45 20.75 41.10
CA ALA A 283 7.10 21.73 40.23
C ALA A 283 7.41 23.08 40.91
N GLY A 284 7.06 23.24 42.20
CA GLY A 284 7.11 24.53 42.89
C GLY A 284 8.47 24.98 43.46
N THR A 285 9.49 24.11 43.51
CA THR A 285 10.73 24.39 44.28
C THR A 285 12.01 23.84 43.64
N ALA A 286 12.58 24.55 42.67
CA ALA A 286 14.01 24.50 42.35
C ALA A 286 14.45 25.70 41.49
N ALA A 287 15.23 26.62 42.07
CA ALA A 287 15.88 27.70 41.33
C ALA A 287 17.27 28.00 41.92
N ALA A 288 18.17 28.50 41.06
CA ALA A 288 19.56 28.92 41.31
C ALA A 288 20.62 27.80 41.48
N GLY A 289 21.72 27.92 40.72
CA GLY A 289 22.90 27.06 40.84
C GLY A 289 23.65 26.82 39.52
N ALA A 290 24.28 27.84 38.93
CA ALA A 290 25.08 27.70 37.71
C ALA A 290 26.59 27.83 38.00
N SER A 291 27.41 26.96 37.40
CA SER A 291 28.86 27.18 37.27
C SER A 291 29.43 26.45 36.05
N VAL A 292 30.21 27.18 35.25
CA VAL A 292 30.90 26.69 34.03
C VAL A 292 32.31 26.21 34.40
N ALA A 293 32.80 25.17 33.73
CA ALA A 293 34.23 24.83 33.68
C ALA A 293 34.62 24.32 32.28
N THR A 294 35.84 24.62 31.85
CA THR A 294 36.30 24.58 30.45
C THR A 294 37.12 23.34 30.08
N ALA A 295 37.26 23.11 28.77
CA ALA A 295 38.01 21.99 28.18
C ALA A 295 39.54 22.13 28.28
N ALA A 296 40.24 21.00 28.08
CA ALA A 296 41.66 20.95 27.75
C ALA A 296 41.92 19.78 26.78
N SER A 297 42.92 19.94 25.90
CA SER A 297 43.29 19.00 24.82
C SER A 297 44.81 18.74 24.80
N SER A 298 45.22 17.57 24.29
CA SER A 298 46.59 17.16 23.85
C SER A 298 46.72 15.63 23.98
N ALA A 299 47.56 14.90 23.22
CA ALA A 299 48.25 15.19 21.95
C ALA A 299 48.58 13.85 21.24
N SER A 300 49.12 13.96 20.02
CA SER A 300 49.45 12.90 19.07
C SER A 300 50.60 11.95 19.46
N GLY A 301 50.55 10.71 18.96
CA GLY A 301 51.71 9.85 18.74
C GLY A 301 51.47 8.93 17.54
N ALA A 302 52.37 8.95 16.54
CA ALA A 302 52.23 8.19 15.29
C ALA A 302 53.52 7.43 14.97
N THR A 303 53.39 6.15 14.60
CA THR A 303 54.47 5.32 14.02
C THR A 303 53.89 4.36 12.99
N SER A 304 54.57 4.21 11.86
CA SER A 304 54.14 3.47 10.66
C SER A 304 54.93 2.16 10.46
N GLY A 305 54.31 1.11 9.89
CA GLY A 305 55.14 0.02 9.32
C GLY A 305 54.51 -1.35 8.96
N VAL A 306 53.77 -1.43 7.84
CA VAL A 306 53.87 -2.49 6.78
C VAL A 306 53.36 -3.94 7.03
N ASP A 307 52.59 -4.40 6.01
CA ASP A 307 52.21 -5.76 5.54
C ASP A 307 51.23 -6.69 6.30
N GLY A 308 50.22 -7.17 5.55
CA GLY A 308 49.28 -8.23 5.96
C GLY A 308 47.91 -8.16 5.26
N LEU A 309 47.77 -8.69 4.03
CA LEU A 309 46.49 -8.76 3.29
C LEU A 309 45.57 -9.89 3.82
N SER A 310 44.97 -9.71 4.99
CA SER A 310 43.88 -10.55 5.50
C SER A 310 43.04 -9.86 6.58
N GLY A 311 41.71 -9.92 6.46
CA GLY A 311 40.77 -9.50 7.51
C GLY A 311 40.31 -8.03 7.46
N ALA A 312 39.28 -7.75 6.65
CA ALA A 312 38.54 -6.48 6.72
C ALA A 312 37.47 -6.51 7.82
N SER A 313 37.92 -6.48 9.08
CA SER A 313 37.06 -6.30 10.27
C SER A 313 37.71 -5.28 11.20
N GLY A 314 37.52 -3.99 10.91
CA GLY A 314 38.32 -2.89 11.47
C GLY A 314 37.52 -1.65 11.88
N GLY A 315 36.36 -1.83 12.50
CA GLY A 315 35.50 -0.74 12.97
C GLY A 315 34.53 -1.18 14.07
N ALA A 316 34.96 -1.09 15.34
CA ALA A 316 34.18 -1.24 16.58
C ALA A 316 32.94 -2.19 16.57
N PRO A 317 33.10 -3.49 16.93
CA PRO A 317 32.01 -4.47 16.89
C PRO A 317 30.90 -4.30 17.96
N ASP A 318 31.18 -3.60 19.06
CA ASP A 318 30.44 -3.78 20.33
C ASP A 318 29.19 -2.91 20.52
N ALA A 319 28.88 -2.00 19.59
CA ALA A 319 27.74 -1.10 19.72
C ALA A 319 26.46 -1.72 19.13
N PRO A 320 25.35 -1.86 19.88
CA PRO A 320 24.10 -2.36 19.33
C PRO A 320 23.59 -1.45 18.20
N LEU A 321 22.98 -2.05 17.17
CA LEU A 321 22.39 -1.32 16.04
C LEU A 321 21.29 -0.35 16.52
N PHE A 322 20.45 -0.83 17.45
CA PHE A 322 19.32 -0.10 17.99
C PHE A 322 19.33 -0.12 19.52
N ASN A 323 18.92 0.99 20.12
CA ASN A 323 18.74 1.16 21.56
C ASN A 323 17.57 2.14 21.82
N PRO A 324 17.07 2.30 23.06
CA PRO A 324 15.92 3.17 23.34
C PRO A 324 16.13 4.66 23.01
N GLY A 325 17.36 5.11 22.78
CA GLY A 325 17.72 6.46 22.31
C GLY A 325 17.90 6.58 20.79
N THR A 326 17.76 5.50 20.02
CA THR A 326 17.92 5.53 18.55
C THR A 326 16.92 6.46 17.88
N LYS A 327 17.42 7.40 17.08
CA LYS A 327 16.63 8.26 16.19
C LYS A 327 16.94 7.94 14.73
N CYS A 328 15.92 8.10 13.88
CA CYS A 328 16.04 7.85 12.45
C CYS A 328 15.56 9.02 11.59
N ILE A 329 16.08 9.09 10.37
CA ILE A 329 15.51 9.88 9.27
C ILE A 329 14.78 8.92 8.34
N VAL A 330 13.53 9.23 8.00
CA VAL A 330 12.75 8.48 7.02
C VAL A 330 12.81 9.21 5.68
N TRP A 331 13.29 8.53 4.65
CA TRP A 331 13.38 9.06 3.29
C TRP A 331 12.17 8.59 2.48
N GLY A 332 11.30 9.54 2.15
CA GLY A 332 9.99 9.31 1.50
C GLY A 332 8.82 9.76 2.37
N MET A 333 7.69 10.11 1.75
CA MET A 333 6.50 10.64 2.42
C MET A 333 5.62 9.52 3.03
N GLN A 334 6.15 8.81 4.01
CA GLN A 334 5.55 7.58 4.55
C GLN A 334 4.79 7.79 5.87
N GLN A 335 3.79 8.69 5.85
CA GLN A 335 3.09 9.16 7.05
C GLN A 335 2.55 8.03 7.95
N ARG A 336 1.87 7.02 7.39
CA ARG A 336 1.38 5.86 8.15
C ARG A 336 2.51 5.03 8.77
N SER A 337 3.62 4.85 8.05
CA SER A 337 4.78 4.12 8.57
C SER A 337 5.42 4.84 9.76
N VAL A 338 5.54 6.17 9.65
CA VAL A 338 6.07 7.01 10.74
C VAL A 338 5.12 7.02 11.95
N GLN A 339 3.81 7.18 11.75
CA GLN A 339 2.83 7.06 12.84
C GLN A 339 2.95 5.70 13.54
N ASN A 340 2.94 4.59 12.77
CA ASN A 340 3.09 3.24 13.31
C ASN A 340 4.38 3.07 14.14
N CYS A 341 5.50 3.72 13.76
CA CYS A 341 6.74 3.73 14.55
C CYS A 341 6.57 4.46 15.88
N LEU A 342 5.89 5.61 15.86
CA LEU A 342 5.67 6.43 17.05
C LEU A 342 4.66 5.82 18.01
N ASP A 343 3.65 5.11 17.51
CA ASP A 343 2.73 4.34 18.35
C ASP A 343 3.49 3.19 19.05
N PHE A 344 4.36 2.49 18.32
CA PHE A 344 5.27 1.47 18.88
C PHE A 344 6.19 2.07 19.95
N ASP A 345 6.82 3.21 19.66
CA ASP A 345 7.70 3.90 20.59
C ASP A 345 6.97 4.36 21.86
N PHE A 346 5.70 4.75 21.76
CA PHE A 346 4.84 5.12 22.88
C PHE A 346 4.51 3.90 23.76
N VAL A 347 4.07 2.77 23.18
CA VAL A 347 3.80 1.55 23.97
C VAL A 347 5.07 0.90 24.53
N CYS A 348 6.23 1.14 23.91
CA CYS A 348 7.55 0.83 24.46
C CYS A 348 7.99 1.78 25.59
N SER A 349 7.16 2.77 25.98
CA SER A 349 7.47 3.77 27.02
C SER A 349 8.74 4.60 26.77
N ARG A 350 9.05 4.90 25.49
CA ARG A 350 10.14 5.81 25.12
C ARG A 350 9.77 7.27 25.46
N ARG A 351 10.68 8.23 25.23
CA ARG A 351 10.56 9.61 25.79
C ARG A 351 10.42 10.78 24.80
N GLU A 352 10.70 10.62 23.51
CA GLU A 352 10.79 11.74 22.56
C GLU A 352 10.16 11.42 21.20
N PRO A 353 9.19 12.24 20.73
CA PRO A 353 9.14 12.61 19.30
C PRO A 353 8.46 13.96 18.99
N SER A 354 8.32 14.27 17.69
CA SER A 354 7.45 15.36 17.18
C SER A 354 6.60 14.96 15.91
N LYS A 355 5.61 15.74 15.38
CA LYS A 355 4.46 15.61 14.37
C LYS A 355 3.95 14.28 13.88
N TYR A 356 3.37 13.56 14.82
CA TYR A 356 2.32 12.59 14.58
C TYR A 356 1.46 12.61 15.86
N TYR A 357 0.70 11.56 16.16
CA TYR A 357 0.27 11.33 17.53
C TYR A 357 1.40 10.73 18.35
N TRP A 358 1.55 11.19 19.59
CA TRP A 358 2.30 10.56 20.67
C TRP A 358 1.33 10.16 21.78
N GLY A 359 0.84 8.92 21.68
CA GLY A 359 -0.34 8.49 22.41
C GLY A 359 -1.57 9.28 21.97
N HIS A 360 -1.95 10.30 22.74
CA HIS A 360 -3.07 11.21 22.44
C HIS A 360 -2.64 12.63 22.07
N ASN A 361 -1.34 12.97 22.14
CA ASN A 361 -0.86 14.34 21.91
C ASN A 361 -0.38 14.53 20.48
N GLU A 362 -0.84 15.60 19.82
CA GLU A 362 -0.22 16.10 18.58
C GLU A 362 1.08 16.85 18.88
N ILE A 363 2.06 16.76 17.98
CA ILE A 363 3.45 17.25 18.16
C ILE A 363 4.02 17.86 16.82
N LEU A 364 5.31 18.26 16.64
CA LEU A 364 5.87 18.75 15.30
C LEU A 364 7.16 18.12 14.58
N ILE A 365 7.11 17.16 13.61
CA ILE A 365 8.19 16.58 12.76
C ILE A 365 8.49 17.55 11.62
N PRO A 366 9.76 17.91 11.40
CA PRO A 366 10.17 18.63 10.21
C PRO A 366 10.32 17.70 8.99
N VAL A 367 9.76 18.11 7.86
CA VAL A 367 10.03 17.49 6.54
C VAL A 367 11.00 18.38 5.78
N TYR A 368 12.03 17.77 5.18
CA TYR A 368 13.08 18.47 4.44
C TYR A 368 13.06 18.10 2.96
N LYS A 369 13.43 19.06 2.09
CA LYS A 369 13.61 18.83 0.65
C LYS A 369 14.98 18.24 0.31
N GLN A 370 15.99 18.46 1.15
CA GLN A 370 17.39 18.03 0.94
C GLN A 370 17.84 17.17 2.11
N MET A 371 18.58 16.09 1.85
CA MET A 371 19.10 15.22 2.90
C MET A 371 20.09 15.97 3.80
N SER A 372 20.96 16.78 3.21
CA SER A 372 21.95 17.62 3.91
C SER A 372 21.34 18.55 4.96
N ASP A 373 20.15 19.10 4.71
CA ASP A 373 19.44 19.94 5.69
C ASP A 373 18.90 19.12 6.87
N ALA A 374 18.43 17.90 6.63
CA ALA A 374 17.98 16.98 7.67
C ALA A 374 19.15 16.52 8.56
N MET A 375 20.22 16.02 7.93
CA MET A 375 21.43 15.52 8.61
C MET A 375 22.08 16.61 9.47
N ARG A 376 22.16 17.85 8.96
CA ARG A 376 22.72 19.01 9.67
C ARG A 376 21.88 19.43 10.88
N LYS A 377 20.55 19.28 10.83
CA LYS A 377 19.63 19.67 11.92
C LYS A 377 19.37 18.55 12.93
N HIS A 378 19.62 17.30 12.54
CA HIS A 378 19.49 16.10 13.36
C HIS A 378 20.81 15.32 13.42
N PRO A 379 21.87 15.88 14.07
CA PRO A 379 23.17 15.21 14.21
C PRO A 379 23.11 13.92 15.06
N ASP A 380 22.01 13.71 15.78
CA ASP A 380 21.68 12.55 16.61
C ASP A 380 20.93 11.43 15.85
N ALA A 381 20.52 11.66 14.60
CA ALA A 381 19.96 10.62 13.75
C ALA A 381 21.07 9.66 13.27
N SER A 382 21.03 8.42 13.75
CA SER A 382 22.03 7.37 13.44
C SER A 382 21.53 6.28 12.49
N VAL A 383 20.23 6.33 12.14
CA VAL A 383 19.57 5.37 11.27
C VAL A 383 18.88 6.11 10.13
N MET A 384 18.92 5.57 8.92
CA MET A 384 18.06 6.00 7.81
C MET A 384 17.14 4.85 7.40
N VAL A 385 15.84 5.13 7.26
CA VAL A 385 14.87 4.19 6.68
C VAL A 385 14.49 4.69 5.28
N ASN A 386 14.95 3.99 4.26
CA ASN A 386 14.88 4.40 2.87
C ASN A 386 13.69 3.77 2.14
N PHE A 387 12.63 4.56 1.93
CA PHE A 387 11.46 4.22 1.11
C PHE A 387 11.50 4.88 -0.27
N ALA A 388 12.70 5.20 -0.79
CA ALA A 388 12.86 5.48 -2.22
C ALA A 388 12.36 4.30 -3.07
N SER A 389 11.98 4.57 -4.33
CA SER A 389 11.64 3.48 -5.26
C SER A 389 12.89 2.73 -5.69
N LEU A 390 12.76 1.51 -6.24
CA LEU A 390 13.88 0.72 -6.78
C LEU A 390 14.80 1.49 -7.74
N ARG A 391 14.24 2.49 -8.44
CA ARG A 391 14.93 3.37 -9.40
C ARG A 391 15.76 4.49 -8.75
N SER A 392 15.52 4.80 -7.48
CA SER A 392 16.14 5.92 -6.74
C SER A 392 16.76 5.51 -5.40
N ALA A 393 16.54 4.27 -4.95
CA ALA A 393 17.11 3.71 -3.73
C ALA A 393 18.63 3.61 -3.75
N TYR A 394 19.24 3.36 -4.92
CA TYR A 394 20.69 3.34 -5.09
C TYR A 394 21.32 4.71 -4.80
N ASP A 395 20.91 5.75 -5.52
CA ASP A 395 21.50 7.09 -5.38
C ASP A 395 21.24 7.72 -4.02
N SER A 396 20.02 7.57 -3.48
CA SER A 396 19.69 8.05 -2.12
C SER A 396 20.48 7.32 -1.02
N THR A 397 20.81 6.04 -1.21
CA THR A 397 21.70 5.31 -0.29
C THR A 397 23.15 5.79 -0.43
N LEU A 398 23.64 6.04 -1.65
CA LEU A 398 24.97 6.62 -1.86
C LEU A 398 25.10 8.04 -1.30
N GLU A 399 24.05 8.85 -1.35
CA GLU A 399 23.99 10.17 -0.69
C GLU A 399 24.09 9.99 0.84
N ALA A 400 23.30 9.07 1.41
CA ALA A 400 23.31 8.79 2.85
C ALA A 400 24.68 8.33 3.38
N LEU A 401 25.42 7.53 2.62
CA LEU A 401 26.77 7.06 2.95
C LEU A 401 27.85 8.18 2.98
N GLN A 402 27.50 9.42 2.59
CA GLN A 402 28.37 10.59 2.76
C GLN A 402 28.30 11.19 4.17
N PHE A 403 27.26 10.86 4.96
CA PHE A 403 27.03 11.43 6.28
C PHE A 403 27.50 10.46 7.40
N PRO A 404 28.63 10.72 8.08
CA PRO A 404 29.25 9.78 9.01
C PRO A 404 28.45 9.51 10.29
N GLN A 405 27.38 10.29 10.55
CA GLN A 405 26.43 10.03 11.63
C GLN A 405 25.55 8.79 11.40
N ILE A 406 25.31 8.43 10.13
CA ILE A 406 24.47 7.28 9.76
C ILE A 406 25.29 6.00 9.90
N ARG A 407 24.83 5.10 10.79
CA ARG A 407 25.45 3.79 11.05
C ARG A 407 24.63 2.62 10.51
N VAL A 408 23.33 2.83 10.30
CA VAL A 408 22.41 1.82 9.76
C VAL A 408 21.54 2.44 8.67
N ILE A 409 21.44 1.78 7.53
CA ILE A 409 20.48 2.12 6.46
C ILE A 409 19.57 0.91 6.23
N ALA A 410 18.26 1.09 6.34
CA ALA A 410 17.29 0.08 5.95
C ALA A 410 16.73 0.42 4.55
N ILE A 411 16.93 -0.45 3.57
CA ILE A 411 16.49 -0.24 2.19
C ILE A 411 15.22 -1.06 1.94
N ILE A 412 14.07 -0.38 1.88
CA ILE A 412 12.76 -1.04 1.80
C ILE A 412 12.43 -1.50 0.36
N ALA A 413 13.00 -0.84 -0.65
CA ALA A 413 12.71 -1.14 -2.05
C ALA A 413 13.12 -2.57 -2.46
N GLU A 414 12.20 -3.25 -3.13
CA GLU A 414 12.42 -4.54 -3.81
C GLU A 414 12.66 -4.31 -5.31
N GLY A 415 13.43 -5.19 -5.95
CA GLY A 415 13.75 -5.09 -7.37
C GLY A 415 14.89 -4.11 -7.70
N ILE A 416 15.85 -3.93 -6.78
CA ILE A 416 17.11 -3.23 -7.11
C ILE A 416 18.01 -4.21 -7.90
N PRO A 417 18.59 -3.81 -9.04
CA PRO A 417 19.51 -4.65 -9.82
C PRO A 417 20.64 -5.24 -8.95
N GLU A 418 20.91 -6.54 -9.10
CA GLU A 418 21.90 -7.29 -8.31
C GLU A 418 23.25 -6.56 -8.26
N ASN A 419 23.70 -6.04 -9.41
CA ASN A 419 24.97 -5.35 -9.55
C ASN A 419 25.02 -4.04 -8.75
N LEU A 420 23.89 -3.33 -8.61
CA LEU A 420 23.78 -2.13 -7.80
C LEU A 420 23.77 -2.48 -6.31
N SER A 421 23.03 -3.52 -5.90
CA SER A 421 23.04 -4.01 -4.51
C SER A 421 24.43 -4.45 -4.05
N ARG A 422 25.20 -5.16 -4.89
CA ARG A 422 26.62 -5.50 -4.62
C ARG A 422 27.51 -4.26 -4.42
N ARG A 423 27.32 -3.22 -5.26
CA ARG A 423 28.07 -1.95 -5.13
C ARG A 423 27.70 -1.22 -3.83
N LEU A 424 26.43 -1.19 -3.44
CA LEU A 424 26.00 -0.60 -2.16
C LEU A 424 26.61 -1.33 -0.97
N ALA A 425 26.56 -2.67 -0.95
CA ALA A 425 27.15 -3.47 0.12
C ALA A 425 28.65 -3.19 0.29
N LEU A 426 29.41 -3.13 -0.82
CA LEU A 426 30.83 -2.76 -0.79
C LEU A 426 31.06 -1.35 -0.24
N ARG A 427 30.31 -0.34 -0.72
CA ARG A 427 30.44 1.05 -0.24
C ARG A 427 30.02 1.22 1.22
N ALA A 428 29.04 0.46 1.69
CA ALA A 428 28.61 0.46 3.08
C ALA A 428 29.69 -0.18 3.99
N ALA A 429 30.29 -1.30 3.57
CA ALA A 429 31.42 -1.91 4.26
C ALA A 429 32.64 -0.99 4.34
N GLU A 430 33.02 -0.31 3.24
CA GLU A 430 34.06 0.74 3.23
C GLU A 430 33.80 1.88 4.24
N LYS A 431 32.54 2.10 4.63
CA LYS A 431 32.10 3.13 5.58
C LYS A 431 31.74 2.58 6.97
N SER A 432 31.85 1.27 7.19
CA SER A 432 31.36 0.60 8.41
C SER A 432 29.88 0.87 8.73
N VAL A 433 29.04 0.97 7.68
CA VAL A 433 27.59 1.16 7.78
C VAL A 433 26.88 -0.18 7.56
N THR A 434 25.97 -0.55 8.46
CA THR A 434 25.14 -1.75 8.29
C THR A 434 23.98 -1.45 7.35
N VAL A 435 23.78 -2.27 6.30
CA VAL A 435 22.65 -2.14 5.37
C VAL A 435 21.69 -3.30 5.54
N ILE A 436 20.49 -3.04 6.05
CA ILE A 436 19.43 -4.04 6.18
C ILE A 436 18.55 -3.95 4.93
N GLY A 437 18.43 -5.03 4.16
CA GLY A 437 17.83 -5.03 2.82
C GLY A 437 18.88 -5.05 1.70
N PRO A 438 18.51 -4.81 0.42
CA PRO A 438 17.19 -4.38 -0.07
C PRO A 438 16.10 -5.45 0.02
N ALA A 439 14.90 -5.15 -0.50
CA ALA A 439 13.73 -6.04 -0.49
C ALA A 439 13.35 -6.54 0.93
N THR A 440 13.32 -5.63 1.91
CA THR A 440 12.99 -5.96 3.31
C THR A 440 11.91 -5.06 3.90
N VAL A 441 11.19 -5.58 4.90
CA VAL A 441 10.37 -4.75 5.81
C VAL A 441 11.23 -4.03 6.86
N GLY A 442 12.43 -4.55 7.13
CA GLY A 442 13.38 -4.05 8.13
C GLY A 442 13.57 -5.03 9.30
N GLY A 443 13.12 -4.64 10.49
CA GLY A 443 13.41 -5.32 11.74
C GLY A 443 12.80 -4.61 12.95
N VAL A 444 12.77 -5.30 14.09
CA VAL A 444 12.20 -4.82 15.35
C VAL A 444 13.09 -5.24 16.53
N LYS A 445 13.40 -4.30 17.42
CA LYS A 445 13.99 -4.56 18.73
C LYS A 445 12.97 -4.10 19.79
N PRO A 446 12.11 -5.02 20.30
CA PRO A 446 11.08 -4.69 21.30
C PRO A 446 11.58 -3.85 22.47
N GLY A 447 10.80 -2.85 22.86
CA GLY A 447 11.19 -1.83 23.85
C GLY A 447 12.20 -0.78 23.37
N CYS A 448 12.81 -0.93 22.18
CA CYS A 448 13.90 -0.07 21.70
C CYS A 448 13.57 0.69 20.42
N PHE A 449 13.27 0.00 19.32
CA PHE A 449 13.07 0.60 17.99
C PHE A 449 12.41 -0.38 17.02
N LYS A 450 11.63 0.11 16.06
CA LYS A 450 11.21 -0.66 14.89
C LYS A 450 11.49 0.09 13.59
N ILE A 451 11.85 -0.66 12.55
CA ILE A 451 12.05 -0.12 11.21
C ILE A 451 10.70 -0.09 10.50
N GLY A 452 10.16 1.12 10.33
CA GLY A 452 9.00 1.41 9.49
C GLY A 452 7.79 0.54 9.79
N ASN A 453 7.43 -0.30 8.82
CA ASN A 453 6.22 -1.12 8.88
C ASN A 453 6.39 -2.46 9.62
N THR A 454 7.58 -2.80 10.13
CA THR A 454 7.83 -4.10 10.78
C THR A 454 6.88 -4.33 11.95
N GLY A 455 6.31 -5.53 12.08
CA GLY A 455 5.31 -5.85 13.12
C GLY A 455 3.92 -5.27 12.86
N GLY A 456 3.76 -4.41 11.85
CA GLY A 456 2.48 -3.85 11.42
C GLY A 456 1.80 -2.91 12.41
N MET A 457 0.47 -3.04 12.48
CA MET A 457 -0.43 -2.21 13.29
C MET A 457 -0.35 -2.57 14.78
N MET A 458 -0.87 -1.66 15.63
CA MET A 458 -0.80 -1.78 17.08
C MET A 458 -1.44 -3.06 17.63
N ASP A 459 -2.49 -3.57 16.99
CA ASP A 459 -3.11 -4.84 17.37
C ASP A 459 -2.12 -6.01 17.34
N ASN A 460 -1.32 -6.13 16.29
CA ASN A 460 -0.29 -7.15 16.19
C ASN A 460 0.93 -6.87 17.09
N ILE A 461 1.33 -5.61 17.29
CA ILE A 461 2.37 -5.24 18.27
C ILE A 461 1.99 -5.69 19.69
N LEU A 462 0.72 -5.56 20.07
CA LEU A 462 0.22 -6.01 21.37
C LEU A 462 0.06 -7.53 21.42
N ASN A 463 -0.55 -8.15 20.40
CA ASN A 463 -0.79 -9.60 20.35
C ASN A 463 0.51 -10.42 20.34
N SER A 464 1.50 -10.01 19.53
CA SER A 464 2.85 -10.61 19.49
C SER A 464 3.77 -10.07 20.59
N LYS A 465 3.24 -9.28 21.53
CA LYS A 465 3.94 -8.70 22.68
C LYS A 465 5.28 -7.99 22.33
N LEU A 466 5.31 -7.25 21.23
CA LEU A 466 6.52 -6.59 20.72
C LEU A 466 6.85 -5.26 21.42
N TYR A 467 6.09 -4.86 22.43
CA TYR A 467 6.34 -3.65 23.22
C TYR A 467 7.44 -3.83 24.29
N ARG A 468 7.91 -5.06 24.54
CA ARG A 468 8.96 -5.38 25.53
C ARG A 468 9.87 -6.54 25.08
N PRO A 469 11.16 -6.53 25.45
CA PRO A 469 12.09 -7.60 25.05
C PRO A 469 11.83 -8.92 25.77
N GLY A 470 11.82 -10.01 25.01
CA GLY A 470 12.07 -11.37 25.51
C GLY A 470 13.55 -11.75 25.35
N SER A 471 13.84 -13.05 25.24
CA SER A 471 15.20 -13.61 25.22
C SER A 471 15.60 -14.24 23.87
N VAL A 472 14.67 -14.33 22.91
CA VAL A 472 14.88 -14.98 21.61
C VAL A 472 15.23 -13.94 20.54
N ALA A 473 16.39 -14.07 19.88
CA ALA A 473 16.77 -13.25 18.74
C ALA A 473 16.62 -14.03 17.42
N TYR A 474 16.08 -13.40 16.37
CA TYR A 474 15.86 -14.07 15.09
C TYR A 474 16.40 -13.31 13.87
N VAL A 475 16.69 -14.07 12.81
CA VAL A 475 17.01 -13.54 11.48
C VAL A 475 16.31 -14.36 10.39
N SER A 476 15.74 -13.67 9.40
CA SER A 476 14.97 -14.25 8.29
C SER A 476 15.30 -13.56 6.97
N ARG A 477 15.12 -14.22 5.81
CA ARG A 477 15.04 -13.52 4.52
C ARG A 477 13.72 -12.77 4.36
N SER A 478 12.59 -13.46 4.54
CA SER A 478 11.27 -12.91 4.23
C SER A 478 10.73 -11.98 5.31
N GLY A 479 10.39 -10.74 4.92
CA GLY A 479 9.69 -9.80 5.81
C GLY A 479 8.28 -10.25 6.20
N GLY A 480 7.59 -11.02 5.37
CA GLY A 480 6.30 -11.61 5.74
C GLY A 480 6.45 -12.64 6.86
N MET A 481 7.40 -13.57 6.69
CA MET A 481 7.66 -14.61 7.68
C MET A 481 8.31 -14.08 8.95
N SER A 482 9.04 -12.95 8.91
CA SER A 482 9.53 -12.32 10.14
C SER A 482 8.40 -11.93 11.10
N ASN A 483 7.21 -11.61 10.57
CA ASN A 483 6.06 -11.28 11.41
C ASN A 483 5.25 -12.51 11.85
N GLU A 484 5.30 -13.62 11.10
CA GLU A 484 4.83 -14.91 11.59
C GLU A 484 5.77 -15.45 12.69
N LEU A 485 7.09 -15.24 12.58
CA LEU A 485 8.05 -15.55 13.64
C LEU A 485 7.78 -14.75 14.92
N ASN A 486 7.42 -13.46 14.84
CA ASN A 486 6.99 -12.69 16.01
C ASN A 486 5.85 -13.40 16.76
N ASN A 487 4.83 -13.86 16.03
CA ASN A 487 3.69 -14.58 16.60
C ASN A 487 4.09 -15.96 17.15
N ILE A 488 4.83 -16.77 16.38
CA ILE A 488 5.29 -18.10 16.80
C ILE A 488 6.14 -17.99 18.07
N ILE A 489 7.09 -17.05 18.14
CA ILE A 489 7.95 -16.84 19.31
C ILE A 489 7.13 -16.32 20.50
N ALA A 490 6.19 -15.40 20.31
CA ALA A 490 5.33 -14.90 21.39
C ALA A 490 4.38 -15.95 21.98
N LEU A 491 4.05 -17.00 21.22
CA LEU A 491 3.24 -18.14 21.66
C LEU A 491 4.05 -19.28 22.30
N ASN A 492 5.36 -19.37 22.03
CA ASN A 492 6.21 -20.52 22.40
C ASN A 492 7.42 -20.15 23.29
N ALA A 493 7.66 -18.87 23.57
CA ALA A 493 8.75 -18.37 24.41
C ALA A 493 8.35 -17.07 25.16
N ASP A 494 9.29 -16.44 25.88
CA ASP A 494 9.05 -15.13 26.54
C ASP A 494 8.89 -13.96 25.56
N GLY A 495 9.40 -14.10 24.33
CA GLY A 495 9.20 -13.17 23.22
C GLY A 495 10.49 -12.83 22.48
N VAL A 496 10.37 -11.90 21.54
CA VAL A 496 11.50 -11.44 20.72
C VAL A 496 12.36 -10.43 21.48
N LEU A 497 13.68 -10.60 21.44
CA LEU A 497 14.68 -9.60 21.84
C LEU A 497 15.00 -8.64 20.69
N GLU A 498 15.38 -9.20 19.54
CA GLU A 498 15.69 -8.49 18.31
C GLU A 498 15.41 -9.41 17.11
N GLY A 499 14.72 -8.89 16.11
CA GLY A 499 14.31 -9.60 14.91
C GLY A 499 14.65 -8.81 13.66
N VAL A 500 15.34 -9.43 12.69
CA VAL A 500 15.72 -8.78 11.43
C VAL A 500 15.29 -9.61 10.23
N ALA A 501 14.71 -8.94 9.23
CA ALA A 501 14.57 -9.47 7.88
C ALA A 501 15.72 -8.92 7.01
N ILE A 502 16.62 -9.78 6.53
CA ILE A 502 17.76 -9.35 5.71
C ILE A 502 17.37 -8.96 4.28
N GLY A 503 16.23 -9.49 3.80
CA GLY A 503 15.66 -9.18 2.50
C GLY A 503 15.67 -10.36 1.51
N GLY A 504 14.80 -10.27 0.50
CA GLY A 504 14.65 -11.28 -0.56
C GLY A 504 15.71 -11.23 -1.67
N ASP A 505 16.43 -10.12 -1.79
CA ASP A 505 17.46 -9.92 -2.81
C ASP A 505 18.59 -10.95 -2.72
N ARG A 506 19.20 -11.29 -3.87
CA ARG A 506 20.29 -12.27 -3.94
C ARG A 506 21.48 -11.88 -3.07
N TYR A 507 21.83 -10.59 -3.06
CA TYR A 507 22.93 -10.01 -2.31
C TYR A 507 22.39 -8.99 -1.28
N PRO A 508 21.92 -9.44 -0.10
CA PRO A 508 21.52 -8.53 0.96
C PRO A 508 22.75 -7.76 1.49
N GLY A 509 22.55 -6.52 1.93
CA GLY A 509 23.61 -5.65 2.45
C GLY A 509 24.18 -6.09 3.80
N SER A 510 23.47 -6.96 4.52
CA SER A 510 23.94 -7.68 5.70
C SER A 510 23.37 -9.10 5.69
N THR A 511 24.20 -10.09 6.03
CA THR A 511 23.92 -11.52 5.88
C THR A 511 23.33 -12.13 7.16
N PHE A 512 22.85 -13.38 7.07
CA PHE A 512 22.45 -14.16 8.25
C PHE A 512 23.55 -14.20 9.33
N LEU A 513 24.79 -14.47 8.92
CA LEU A 513 25.91 -14.62 9.85
C LEU A 513 26.24 -13.29 10.55
N ASP A 514 26.16 -12.16 9.85
CA ASP A 514 26.42 -10.84 10.44
C ASP A 514 25.46 -10.54 11.60
N HIS A 515 24.17 -10.85 11.45
CA HIS A 515 23.20 -10.66 12.53
C HIS A 515 23.36 -11.71 13.64
N LEU A 516 23.68 -12.96 13.31
CA LEU A 516 23.89 -14.02 14.30
C LEU A 516 25.12 -13.76 15.18
N LEU A 517 26.22 -13.23 14.64
CA LEU A 517 27.40 -12.86 15.43
C LEU A 517 27.09 -11.70 16.39
N ARG A 518 26.28 -10.71 15.99
CA ARG A 518 25.78 -9.68 16.92
C ARG A 518 24.90 -10.28 18.02
N TYR A 519 24.01 -11.22 17.69
CA TYR A 519 23.17 -11.88 18.69
C TYR A 519 23.97 -12.81 19.61
N GLN A 520 25.04 -13.44 19.11
CA GLN A 520 25.99 -14.17 19.94
C GLN A 520 26.67 -13.23 20.95
N ALA A 521 27.03 -12.00 20.55
CA ALA A 521 27.62 -10.99 21.43
C ALA A 521 26.62 -10.32 22.40
N ASP A 522 25.35 -10.12 22.01
CA ASP A 522 24.33 -9.47 22.87
C ASP A 522 23.95 -10.38 24.05
N PRO A 523 24.25 -10.02 25.32
CA PRO A 523 23.95 -10.86 26.49
C PRO A 523 22.45 -10.98 26.77
N GLY A 524 21.59 -10.16 26.14
CA GLY A 524 20.13 -10.33 26.20
C GLY A 524 19.64 -11.53 25.39
N ALA A 525 20.38 -11.94 24.35
CA ALA A 525 20.00 -13.08 23.53
C ALA A 525 20.45 -14.38 24.20
N GLN A 526 19.51 -15.23 24.56
CA GLN A 526 19.77 -16.55 25.16
C GLN A 526 19.51 -17.69 24.16
N MET A 527 18.79 -17.41 23.07
CA MET A 527 18.40 -18.35 22.04
C MET A 527 18.36 -17.66 20.67
N LEU A 528 18.77 -18.38 19.63
CA LEU A 528 18.83 -17.91 18.25
C LEU A 528 17.81 -18.65 17.38
N VAL A 529 17.12 -17.94 16.48
CA VAL A 529 16.21 -18.53 15.49
C VAL A 529 16.58 -18.07 14.08
N VAL A 530 16.80 -19.01 13.17
CA VAL A 530 17.13 -18.76 11.75
C VAL A 530 16.03 -19.29 10.85
N LEU A 531 15.47 -18.43 10.01
CA LEU A 531 14.60 -18.84 8.91
C LEU A 531 15.29 -18.57 7.58
N GLY A 532 16.03 -19.59 7.13
CA GLY A 532 16.76 -19.64 5.87
C GLY A 532 15.85 -19.98 4.69
N GLU A 533 16.42 -20.09 3.49
CA GLU A 533 15.68 -20.28 2.25
C GLU A 533 16.49 -21.10 1.23
N VAL A 534 15.83 -21.68 0.24
CA VAL A 534 16.47 -22.23 -0.96
C VAL A 534 17.26 -21.16 -1.72
N GLY A 535 18.39 -21.54 -2.33
CA GLY A 535 19.25 -20.65 -3.11
C GLY A 535 20.40 -20.02 -2.31
N GLY A 536 21.58 -19.93 -2.93
CA GLY A 536 22.80 -19.43 -2.27
C GLY A 536 23.31 -20.32 -1.13
N GLN A 537 24.40 -19.90 -0.47
CA GLN A 537 25.16 -20.75 0.48
C GLN A 537 25.42 -20.10 1.86
N GLU A 538 24.70 -19.03 2.22
CA GLU A 538 24.95 -18.32 3.49
C GLU A 538 24.73 -19.20 4.73
N GLU A 539 23.77 -20.12 4.70
CA GLU A 539 23.48 -21.03 5.80
C GLU A 539 24.60 -22.06 6.06
N TRP A 540 25.43 -22.37 5.06
CA TRP A 540 26.63 -23.19 5.27
C TRP A 540 27.65 -22.47 6.16
N ARG A 541 27.76 -21.13 6.05
CA ARG A 541 28.64 -20.34 6.94
C ARG A 541 28.14 -20.31 8.38
N ILE A 542 26.83 -20.53 8.61
CA ILE A 542 26.24 -20.71 9.93
C ILE A 542 26.63 -22.09 10.48
N ALA A 543 26.52 -23.14 9.66
CA ALA A 543 26.99 -24.48 10.02
C ALA A 543 28.51 -24.52 10.29
N ASP A 544 29.32 -23.71 9.60
CA ASP A 544 30.73 -23.50 9.94
C ASP A 544 30.90 -22.81 11.30
N ALA A 545 30.17 -21.72 11.55
CA ALA A 545 30.25 -20.94 12.79
C ALA A 545 29.75 -21.71 14.03
N LEU A 546 28.86 -22.69 13.87
CA LEU A 546 28.48 -23.63 14.93
C LEU A 546 29.60 -24.66 15.17
N ARG A 547 30.18 -25.23 14.10
CA ARG A 547 31.23 -26.25 14.20
C ARG A 547 32.56 -25.72 14.76
N ASP A 548 32.92 -24.48 14.45
CA ASP A 548 34.15 -23.85 14.94
C ASP A 548 33.98 -23.13 16.29
N GLY A 549 32.76 -23.10 16.84
CA GLY A 549 32.45 -22.51 18.14
C GLY A 549 32.35 -20.98 18.16
N ARG A 550 32.33 -20.30 17.02
CA ARG A 550 32.00 -18.86 16.96
C ARG A 550 30.57 -18.56 17.40
N ILE A 551 29.64 -19.50 17.20
CA ILE A 551 28.28 -19.45 17.75
C ILE A 551 28.13 -20.61 18.75
N THR A 552 27.73 -20.28 19.98
CA THR A 552 27.59 -21.27 21.08
C THR A 552 26.23 -21.23 21.75
N LYS A 553 25.40 -20.21 21.48
CA LYS A 553 24.02 -20.15 21.97
C LYS A 553 23.14 -21.15 21.23
N PRO A 554 22.15 -21.79 21.88
CA PRO A 554 21.23 -22.72 21.21
C PRO A 554 20.54 -22.06 20.03
N MET A 555 20.56 -22.74 18.90
CA MET A 555 19.98 -22.27 17.64
C MET A 555 18.89 -23.23 17.17
N VAL A 556 17.71 -22.69 16.90
CA VAL A 556 16.69 -23.34 16.08
C VAL A 556 16.80 -22.81 14.66
N ALA A 557 16.83 -23.68 13.66
CA ALA A 557 17.00 -23.27 12.27
C ALA A 557 16.09 -24.07 11.32
N TRP A 558 15.52 -23.40 10.33
CA TRP A 558 14.78 -24.04 9.24
C TRP A 558 15.00 -23.27 7.93
N CYS A 559 15.36 -23.99 6.87
CA CYS A 559 15.39 -23.49 5.49
C CYS A 559 14.11 -23.89 4.76
N ILE A 560 13.39 -22.91 4.21
CA ILE A 560 12.17 -23.12 3.41
C ILE A 560 12.52 -23.38 1.93
N GLY A 561 11.63 -24.04 1.19
CA GLY A 561 11.82 -24.44 -0.20
C GLY A 561 12.24 -25.90 -0.35
N THR A 562 11.78 -26.78 0.55
CA THR A 562 11.98 -28.24 0.45
C THR A 562 11.23 -28.84 -0.75
N CYS A 563 10.12 -28.22 -1.18
CA CYS A 563 9.37 -28.63 -2.38
C CYS A 563 10.19 -28.54 -3.67
N ALA A 564 11.25 -27.73 -3.74
CA ALA A 564 11.97 -27.45 -4.99
C ALA A 564 12.48 -28.72 -5.70
N GLY A 565 12.94 -29.72 -4.94
CA GLY A 565 13.41 -31.01 -5.48
C GLY A 565 12.29 -32.03 -5.80
N LEU A 566 11.03 -31.69 -5.49
CA LEU A 566 9.83 -32.50 -5.74
C LEU A 566 9.01 -32.00 -6.94
N LEU A 567 9.38 -30.86 -7.51
CA LEU A 567 8.76 -30.29 -8.72
C LEU A 567 9.49 -30.78 -9.98
N GLY A 568 8.75 -30.97 -11.07
CA GLY A 568 9.28 -31.57 -12.31
C GLY A 568 10.17 -30.66 -13.17
N SER A 569 10.37 -29.40 -12.79
CA SER A 569 11.23 -28.43 -13.49
C SER A 569 11.76 -27.38 -12.50
N GLU A 570 12.81 -26.63 -12.89
CA GLU A 570 13.33 -25.52 -12.08
C GLU A 570 12.26 -24.43 -11.92
N VAL A 571 11.91 -24.13 -10.66
CA VAL A 571 10.97 -23.05 -10.31
C VAL A 571 11.75 -21.92 -9.61
N GLN A 572 11.71 -20.74 -10.22
CA GLN A 572 12.11 -19.50 -9.56
C GLN A 572 11.02 -19.10 -8.57
N PHE A 573 11.33 -19.09 -7.28
CA PHE A 573 10.40 -18.61 -6.26
C PHE A 573 10.37 -17.07 -6.20
N GLY A 574 9.48 -16.52 -5.37
CA GLY A 574 9.12 -15.09 -5.42
C GLY A 574 10.26 -14.13 -5.13
N HIS A 575 11.13 -14.45 -4.15
CA HIS A 575 12.31 -13.64 -3.86
C HIS A 575 13.40 -13.87 -4.92
N ALA A 576 14.09 -12.81 -5.35
CA ALA A 576 15.15 -12.89 -6.37
C ALA A 576 16.31 -13.85 -5.99
N GLY A 577 16.62 -13.99 -4.70
CA GLY A 577 17.64 -14.94 -4.22
C GLY A 577 17.21 -16.41 -4.21
N ALA A 578 15.92 -16.73 -4.37
CA ALA A 578 15.36 -18.05 -4.14
C ALA A 578 15.45 -18.98 -5.39
N CYS A 579 16.68 -19.22 -5.83
CA CYS A 579 17.03 -20.09 -6.95
C CYS A 579 18.24 -20.97 -6.57
N ALA A 580 18.08 -22.30 -6.61
CA ALA A 580 19.17 -23.23 -6.34
C ALA A 580 19.91 -23.61 -7.63
N ASN A 581 21.16 -23.18 -7.77
CA ASN A 581 22.01 -23.48 -8.93
C ASN A 581 22.84 -24.76 -8.75
N SER A 582 22.77 -25.38 -7.57
CA SER A 582 23.50 -26.59 -7.21
C SER A 582 22.80 -27.34 -6.07
N GLY A 583 23.11 -28.63 -5.89
CA GLY A 583 22.53 -29.44 -4.80
C GLY A 583 22.78 -28.88 -3.40
N GLN A 584 23.89 -28.15 -3.20
CA GLN A 584 24.23 -27.49 -1.93
C GLN A 584 23.33 -26.28 -1.63
N GLU A 585 22.70 -25.69 -2.64
CA GLU A 585 21.79 -24.55 -2.48
C GLU A 585 20.34 -24.98 -2.17
N THR A 586 20.05 -26.29 -2.18
CA THR A 586 18.72 -26.82 -1.83
C THR A 586 18.44 -26.67 -0.33
N ALA A 587 17.20 -26.33 0.02
CA ALA A 587 16.77 -26.18 1.41
C ALA A 587 17.03 -27.44 2.25
N SER A 588 16.76 -28.62 1.68
CA SER A 588 16.97 -29.91 2.34
C SER A 588 18.45 -30.19 2.66
N ALA A 589 19.39 -29.83 1.77
CA ALA A 589 20.82 -29.98 2.04
C ALA A 589 21.29 -29.03 3.15
N LYS A 590 20.80 -27.78 3.16
CA LYS A 590 21.08 -26.80 4.22
C LYS A 590 20.53 -27.24 5.57
N ASN A 591 19.29 -27.72 5.62
CA ASN A 591 18.66 -28.27 6.83
C ASN A 591 19.49 -29.44 7.41
N ALA A 592 19.92 -30.38 6.56
CA ALA A 592 20.78 -31.48 6.99
C ALA A 592 22.16 -31.00 7.51
N ALA A 593 22.76 -30.00 6.86
CA ALA A 593 24.04 -29.43 7.29
C ALA A 593 23.96 -28.68 8.63
N LEU A 594 22.89 -27.91 8.84
CA LEU A 594 22.62 -27.20 10.10
C LEU A 594 22.36 -28.19 11.25
N ALA A 595 21.57 -29.24 11.01
CA ALA A 595 21.34 -30.30 12.00
C ALA A 595 22.64 -31.03 12.37
N ALA A 596 23.47 -31.38 11.37
CA ALA A 596 24.77 -32.01 11.60
C ALA A 596 25.78 -31.10 12.31
N ALA A 597 25.62 -29.77 12.22
CA ALA A 597 26.40 -28.77 12.96
C ALA A 597 25.88 -28.51 14.38
N GLY A 598 24.77 -29.14 14.81
CA GLY A 598 24.22 -29.02 16.16
C GLY A 598 23.08 -28.01 16.32
N ALA A 599 22.54 -27.46 15.23
CA ALA A 599 21.29 -26.68 15.31
C ALA A 599 20.08 -27.60 15.50
N HIS A 600 19.07 -27.12 16.23
CA HIS A 600 17.78 -27.78 16.36
C HIS A 600 16.95 -27.51 15.09
N VAL A 601 16.86 -28.48 14.20
CA VAL A 601 16.13 -28.38 12.93
C VAL A 601 14.83 -29.22 13.01
N PRO A 602 13.63 -28.62 12.85
CA PRO A 602 12.37 -29.36 12.85
C PRO A 602 12.23 -30.25 11.61
N ALA A 603 11.27 -31.19 11.59
CA ALA A 603 11.02 -32.01 10.40
C ALA A 603 10.29 -31.25 9.27
N SER A 604 9.50 -30.23 9.63
CA SER A 604 8.83 -29.30 8.72
C SER A 604 8.55 -27.96 9.42
N PHE A 605 8.14 -26.94 8.66
CA PHE A 605 7.81 -25.62 9.23
C PHE A 605 6.73 -25.69 10.33
N ASP A 606 5.76 -26.62 10.23
CA ASP A 606 4.69 -26.83 11.20
C ASP A 606 5.20 -27.16 12.62
N GLN A 607 6.39 -27.73 12.73
CA GLN A 607 7.02 -28.11 14.00
C GLN A 607 7.99 -27.04 14.54
N LEU A 608 8.16 -25.91 13.83
CA LEU A 608 9.08 -24.85 14.23
C LEU A 608 8.71 -24.26 15.60
N GLY A 609 7.42 -23.99 15.84
CA GLY A 609 6.94 -23.46 17.12
C GLY A 609 7.17 -24.42 18.29
N GLU A 610 6.90 -25.71 18.09
CA GLU A 610 7.16 -26.74 19.09
C GLU A 610 8.66 -26.89 19.40
N THR A 611 9.50 -26.87 18.37
CA THR A 611 10.97 -26.93 18.52
C THR A 611 11.49 -25.70 19.27
N ILE A 612 10.96 -24.50 19.00
CA ILE A 612 11.26 -23.28 19.75
C ILE A 612 10.87 -23.45 21.23
N ARG A 613 9.66 -23.92 21.50
CA ARG A 613 9.16 -24.16 22.87
C ARG A 613 10.06 -25.11 23.65
N CYS A 614 10.42 -26.27 23.08
CA CYS A 614 11.22 -27.26 23.78
C CYS A 614 12.62 -26.74 24.16
N VAL A 615 13.28 -25.99 23.27
CA VAL A 615 14.60 -25.40 23.57
C VAL A 615 14.49 -24.25 24.59
N TYR A 616 13.43 -23.45 24.51
CA TYR A 616 13.13 -22.40 25.49
C TYR A 616 12.84 -22.97 26.89
N GLU A 617 12.00 -24.00 27.00
CA GLU A 617 11.66 -24.67 28.25
C GLU A 617 12.87 -25.33 28.91
N ASP A 618 13.77 -25.94 28.13
CA ASP A 618 15.05 -26.46 28.62
C ASP A 618 15.98 -25.34 29.11
N LEU A 619 16.06 -24.20 28.41
CA LEU A 619 16.83 -23.03 28.87
C LEU A 619 16.27 -22.42 30.17
N VAL A 620 14.96 -22.42 30.36
CA VAL A 620 14.30 -22.03 31.63
C VAL A 620 14.58 -23.06 32.72
N GLY A 621 14.47 -24.37 32.42
CA GLY A 621 14.75 -25.46 33.35
C GLY A 621 16.21 -25.48 33.83
N ARG A 622 17.15 -25.07 32.97
CA ARG A 622 18.57 -24.86 33.31
C ARG A 622 18.86 -23.53 34.02
N GLY A 623 17.86 -22.66 34.21
CA GLY A 623 18.02 -21.34 34.83
C GLY A 623 18.80 -20.32 34.00
N VAL A 624 19.00 -20.58 32.70
CA VAL A 624 19.68 -19.67 31.75
C VAL A 624 18.75 -18.52 31.37
N ILE A 625 17.47 -18.83 31.14
CA ILE A 625 16.41 -17.83 31.00
C ILE A 625 15.62 -17.77 32.32
N VAL A 626 15.45 -16.58 32.87
CA VAL A 626 14.55 -16.31 33.98
C VAL A 626 13.38 -15.47 33.46
N PRO A 627 12.18 -16.05 33.29
CA PRO A 627 11.02 -15.32 32.80
C PRO A 627 10.70 -14.11 33.69
N LYS A 628 10.47 -12.96 33.06
CA LYS A 628 10.12 -11.70 33.74
C LYS A 628 8.61 -11.56 33.85
N GLU A 629 8.16 -10.80 34.83
CA GLU A 629 6.76 -10.38 34.94
C GLU A 629 6.36 -9.55 33.71
N GLU A 630 5.16 -9.79 33.19
CA GLU A 630 4.64 -9.17 31.97
C GLU A 630 4.18 -7.72 32.25
N PRO A 631 4.88 -6.69 31.75
CA PRO A 631 4.53 -5.30 32.07
C PRO A 631 3.29 -4.86 31.28
N ALA A 632 2.41 -4.09 31.92
CA ALA A 632 1.28 -3.48 31.20
C ALA A 632 1.77 -2.32 30.30
N PRO A 633 1.56 -2.37 28.97
CA PRO A 633 1.94 -1.27 28.08
C PRO A 633 1.02 -0.06 28.25
N PRO A 634 1.51 1.18 28.01
CA PRO A 634 0.68 2.36 27.86
C PRO A 634 -0.43 2.17 26.81
N THR A 635 -1.65 2.61 27.12
CA THR A 635 -2.79 2.52 26.21
C THR A 635 -2.77 3.65 25.16
N VAL A 636 -2.83 3.31 23.88
CA VAL A 636 -3.04 4.26 22.78
C VAL A 636 -4.54 4.29 22.43
N PRO A 637 -5.16 5.47 22.22
CA PRO A 637 -6.54 5.55 21.75
C PRO A 637 -6.75 4.85 20.40
N MET A 638 -7.92 4.25 20.18
CA MET A 638 -8.26 3.69 18.87
C MET A 638 -8.43 4.80 17.82
N ASP A 639 -7.85 4.62 16.64
CA ASP A 639 -8.04 5.51 15.48
C ASP A 639 -9.51 5.70 15.12
N TYR A 640 -9.91 6.95 14.88
CA TYR A 640 -11.29 7.29 14.50
C TYR A 640 -11.75 6.57 13.22
N SER A 641 -10.88 6.44 12.21
CA SER A 641 -11.19 5.71 10.98
C SER A 641 -11.47 4.23 11.26
N TRP A 642 -10.65 3.59 12.09
CA TRP A 642 -10.78 2.18 12.44
C TRP A 642 -12.01 1.91 13.29
N ALA A 643 -12.26 2.73 14.32
CA ALA A 643 -13.47 2.64 15.14
C ALA A 643 -14.75 2.84 14.32
N ARG A 644 -14.71 3.68 13.27
CA ARG A 644 -15.82 3.86 12.32
C ARG A 644 -15.98 2.69 11.36
N GLU A 645 -14.90 2.12 10.83
CA GLU A 645 -14.93 0.93 9.96
C GLU A 645 -15.49 -0.29 10.71
N LEU A 646 -15.14 -0.46 11.98
CA LEU A 646 -15.70 -1.51 12.86
C LEU A 646 -17.12 -1.22 13.38
N GLY A 647 -17.72 -0.07 13.05
CA GLY A 647 -19.05 0.33 13.52
C GLY A 647 -19.15 0.64 15.03
N LEU A 648 -18.03 0.74 15.74
CA LEU A 648 -17.97 1.01 17.18
C LEU A 648 -18.40 2.44 17.53
N ILE A 649 -18.24 3.38 16.59
CA ILE A 649 -18.65 4.79 16.74
C ILE A 649 -19.47 5.26 15.54
N ARG A 650 -20.35 6.24 15.79
CA ARG A 650 -21.07 6.99 14.77
C ARG A 650 -20.77 8.48 14.90
N LYS A 651 -20.50 9.15 13.76
CA LYS A 651 -20.38 10.60 13.68
C LYS A 651 -21.40 11.10 12.64
N PRO A 652 -22.26 12.07 12.95
CA PRO A 652 -23.17 12.65 11.97
C PRO A 652 -22.37 13.36 10.87
N SER A 653 -22.86 13.28 9.63
CA SER A 653 -22.32 14.01 8.49
C SER A 653 -22.58 15.51 8.62
N SER A 654 -21.54 16.33 8.65
CA SER A 654 -21.66 17.80 8.68
C SER A 654 -22.10 18.40 7.35
N PHE A 655 -22.04 17.64 6.26
CA PHE A 655 -22.40 18.05 4.91
C PHE A 655 -23.31 17.01 4.27
N MET A 656 -24.23 17.48 3.41
CA MET A 656 -25.04 16.65 2.53
C MET A 656 -24.86 17.16 1.10
N THR A 657 -24.69 16.25 0.15
CA THR A 657 -24.66 16.51 -1.29
C THR A 657 -25.53 15.47 -2.00
N SER A 658 -26.14 15.86 -3.11
CA SER A 658 -27.01 15.01 -3.93
C SER A 658 -26.78 15.18 -5.44
N ILE A 659 -25.87 16.08 -5.84
CA ILE A 659 -25.63 16.44 -7.25
C ILE A 659 -24.48 15.64 -7.89
N CYS A 660 -23.54 15.14 -7.08
CA CYS A 660 -22.36 14.42 -7.55
C CYS A 660 -21.90 13.41 -6.49
N ASP A 661 -21.40 12.27 -6.96
CA ASP A 661 -20.63 11.31 -6.14
C ASP A 661 -19.37 10.90 -6.91
N GLU A 662 -18.22 11.38 -6.43
CA GLU A 662 -16.89 11.14 -6.98
C GLU A 662 -16.13 10.00 -6.29
N ARG A 663 -16.76 9.32 -5.33
CA ARG A 663 -16.10 8.33 -4.44
C ARG A 663 -16.09 6.91 -5.00
N GLY A 664 -16.87 6.66 -6.06
CA GLY A 664 -16.99 5.35 -6.70
C GLY A 664 -15.83 5.04 -7.65
N GLN A 665 -15.92 3.90 -8.35
CA GLN A 665 -15.03 3.58 -9.48
C GLN A 665 -15.27 4.51 -10.68
N GLU A 666 -16.43 5.16 -10.72
CA GLU A 666 -16.84 6.06 -11.77
C GLU A 666 -17.53 7.29 -11.16
N LEU A 667 -17.34 8.45 -11.80
CA LEU A 667 -17.98 9.71 -11.43
C LEU A 667 -19.48 9.66 -11.75
N LEU A 668 -20.32 9.94 -10.75
CA LEU A 668 -21.78 10.03 -10.92
C LEU A 668 -22.24 11.49 -10.88
N TYR A 669 -23.05 11.93 -11.85
CA TYR A 669 -23.79 13.19 -11.79
C TYR A 669 -25.27 12.91 -11.57
N ALA A 670 -25.80 13.35 -10.42
CA ALA A 670 -27.13 13.03 -9.91
C ALA A 670 -27.50 11.53 -10.00
N GLY A 671 -26.52 10.64 -9.84
CA GLY A 671 -26.67 9.19 -9.95
C GLY A 671 -26.44 8.58 -11.34
N VAL A 672 -26.30 9.41 -12.39
CA VAL A 672 -25.99 8.93 -13.76
C VAL A 672 -24.47 8.82 -13.94
N PRO A 673 -23.93 7.67 -14.39
CA PRO A 673 -22.49 7.51 -14.64
C PRO A 673 -21.98 8.37 -15.79
N ILE A 674 -20.75 8.89 -15.68
CA ILE A 674 -20.14 9.76 -16.71
C ILE A 674 -20.00 9.07 -18.08
N THR A 675 -19.78 7.76 -18.12
CA THR A 675 -19.77 6.98 -19.37
C THR A 675 -21.14 6.92 -20.02
N GLU A 676 -22.23 6.81 -19.24
CA GLU A 676 -23.59 6.86 -19.79
C GLU A 676 -23.88 8.24 -20.39
N ILE A 677 -23.50 9.32 -19.70
CA ILE A 677 -23.66 10.71 -20.15
C ILE A 677 -22.97 10.95 -21.49
N ILE A 678 -21.75 10.40 -21.67
CA ILE A 678 -20.99 10.48 -22.92
C ILE A 678 -21.63 9.59 -24.01
N ASN A 679 -21.92 8.33 -23.69
CA ASN A 679 -22.47 7.36 -24.65
C ASN A 679 -23.87 7.73 -25.17
N ARG A 680 -24.64 8.50 -24.39
CA ARG A 680 -25.98 9.00 -24.75
C ARG A 680 -25.96 10.45 -25.28
N ASP A 681 -24.77 11.04 -25.48
CA ASP A 681 -24.56 12.41 -25.94
C ASP A 681 -25.45 13.46 -25.26
N PHE A 682 -25.44 13.47 -23.92
CA PHE A 682 -26.23 14.44 -23.13
C PHE A 682 -25.82 15.90 -23.40
N GLY A 683 -24.60 16.12 -23.88
CA GLY A 683 -24.01 17.44 -24.10
C GLY A 683 -23.94 18.29 -22.83
N ILE A 684 -23.57 19.57 -22.99
CA ILE A 684 -23.53 20.53 -21.87
C ILE A 684 -24.93 20.72 -21.28
N GLY A 685 -25.98 20.75 -22.11
CA GLY A 685 -27.37 20.93 -21.65
C GLY A 685 -27.87 19.80 -20.75
N GLY A 686 -27.60 18.54 -21.09
CA GLY A 686 -28.00 17.38 -20.29
C GLY A 686 -27.18 17.24 -19.01
N VAL A 687 -25.88 17.55 -19.03
CA VAL A 687 -25.08 17.64 -17.79
C VAL A 687 -25.56 18.81 -16.91
N LEU A 688 -25.96 19.93 -17.50
CA LEU A 688 -26.51 21.09 -16.80
C LEU A 688 -27.92 20.81 -16.26
N SER A 689 -28.74 19.93 -16.86
CA SER A 689 -29.97 19.45 -16.22
C SER A 689 -29.72 18.53 -15.01
N LEU A 690 -28.52 17.94 -14.90
CA LEU A 690 -28.09 17.19 -13.71
C LEU A 690 -27.41 18.09 -12.65
N LEU A 691 -26.83 19.24 -13.03
CA LEU A 691 -25.95 20.05 -12.15
C LEU A 691 -26.27 21.57 -12.04
N MET A 692 -26.71 22.23 -13.13
CA MET A 692 -26.84 23.70 -13.35
C MET A 692 -25.51 24.51 -13.20
N PRO A 693 -25.33 25.76 -13.72
CA PRO A 693 -26.26 26.73 -14.35
C PRO A 693 -25.74 27.40 -15.68
N ALA A 694 -26.32 28.55 -16.09
CA ALA A 694 -26.29 29.16 -17.44
C ALA A 694 -25.22 30.27 -17.73
N THR A 695 -25.22 30.81 -18.97
CA THR A 695 -24.16 31.63 -19.61
C THR A 695 -24.52 33.12 -19.91
N ASP A 696 -23.49 33.92 -20.27
CA ASP A 696 -23.43 35.40 -20.21
C ASP A 696 -23.68 36.17 -21.54
N HIS A 697 -23.82 37.50 -21.48
CA HIS A 697 -24.17 38.40 -22.58
C HIS A 697 -23.25 39.64 -22.77
N GLY A 698 -22.07 39.43 -23.39
CA GLY A 698 -21.33 40.45 -24.15
C GLY A 698 -20.49 41.47 -23.34
N PRO A 699 -19.58 42.22 -24.00
CA PRO A 699 -18.50 42.94 -23.29
C PRO A 699 -18.86 44.34 -22.75
N ALA A 700 -20.05 44.87 -23.03
CA ALA A 700 -20.43 46.26 -22.74
C ALA A 700 -21.25 46.44 -21.45
N VAL A 701 -21.42 45.37 -20.67
CA VAL A 701 -22.26 45.32 -19.46
C VAL A 701 -21.41 45.38 -18.19
N SER A 702 -22.03 45.66 -17.03
CA SER A 702 -21.34 45.86 -15.75
C SER A 702 -20.35 44.76 -15.40
N GLY A 703 -20.72 43.50 -15.62
CA GLY A 703 -19.85 42.35 -15.35
C GLY A 703 -18.61 42.35 -16.22
N ALA A 704 -18.78 42.39 -17.53
CA ALA A 704 -17.66 42.42 -18.46
C ALA A 704 -16.75 43.65 -18.28
N HIS A 705 -17.30 44.82 -17.97
CA HIS A 705 -16.49 46.01 -17.69
C HIS A 705 -15.60 45.81 -16.45
N ASN A 706 -16.16 45.30 -15.35
CA ASN A 706 -15.38 44.99 -14.15
C ASN A 706 -14.32 43.91 -14.42
N THR A 707 -14.66 42.84 -15.15
CA THR A 707 -13.70 41.81 -15.59
C THR A 707 -12.54 42.42 -16.37
N ILE A 708 -12.82 43.32 -17.33
CA ILE A 708 -11.80 44.00 -18.14
C ILE A 708 -10.93 44.94 -17.29
N VAL A 709 -11.52 45.70 -16.36
CA VAL A 709 -10.77 46.57 -15.45
C VAL A 709 -9.87 45.76 -14.53
N CYS A 710 -10.36 44.66 -13.96
CA CYS A 710 -9.61 43.74 -13.12
C CYS A 710 -8.45 43.08 -13.89
N ALA A 711 -8.68 42.64 -15.14
CA ALA A 711 -7.65 42.08 -16.00
C ALA A 711 -6.58 43.12 -16.37
N ARG A 712 -6.98 44.36 -16.67
CA ARG A 712 -6.06 45.47 -16.91
C ARG A 712 -5.29 45.91 -15.66
N ALA A 713 -5.76 45.55 -14.46
CA ALA A 713 -5.04 45.71 -13.20
C ALA A 713 -4.06 44.55 -12.91
N GLY A 714 -3.82 43.64 -13.87
CA GLY A 714 -2.84 42.55 -13.74
C GLY A 714 -3.29 41.41 -12.82
N LYS A 715 -4.60 41.22 -12.63
CA LYS A 715 -5.16 40.16 -11.81
C LYS A 715 -5.30 38.86 -12.60
N ASP A 716 -5.34 37.74 -11.88
CA ASP A 716 -5.54 36.40 -12.42
C ASP A 716 -6.98 36.20 -12.96
N LEU A 717 -7.18 35.16 -13.78
CA LEU A 717 -8.46 34.86 -14.43
C LEU A 717 -9.63 34.75 -13.45
N VAL A 718 -9.42 34.12 -12.28
CA VAL A 718 -10.49 33.92 -11.28
C VAL A 718 -10.84 35.27 -10.65
N SER A 719 -9.86 36.04 -10.18
CA SER A 719 -10.07 37.40 -9.67
C SER A 719 -10.80 38.30 -10.69
N CYS A 720 -10.47 38.18 -11.98
CA CYS A 720 -11.12 38.96 -13.04
C CYS A 720 -12.57 38.54 -13.22
N LEU A 721 -12.81 37.25 -13.42
CA LEU A 721 -14.16 36.69 -13.60
C LEU A 721 -15.06 37.00 -12.40
N THR A 722 -14.59 36.74 -11.17
CA THR A 722 -15.34 37.03 -9.95
C THR A 722 -15.66 38.51 -9.80
N SER A 723 -14.74 39.42 -10.17
CA SER A 723 -14.98 40.87 -10.14
C SER A 723 -16.14 41.29 -11.07
N GLY A 724 -16.32 40.59 -12.20
CA GLY A 724 -17.48 40.75 -13.07
C GLY A 724 -18.74 40.07 -12.56
N LEU A 725 -18.65 38.81 -12.14
CA LEU A 725 -19.79 38.03 -11.62
C LEU A 725 -20.44 38.70 -10.40
N LEU A 726 -19.66 39.35 -9.53
CA LEU A 726 -20.19 40.11 -8.37
C LEU A 726 -21.05 41.33 -8.73
N THR A 727 -21.14 41.70 -10.02
CA THR A 727 -22.10 42.71 -10.49
C THR A 727 -23.46 42.14 -10.89
N ILE A 728 -23.56 40.80 -11.03
CA ILE A 728 -24.79 40.12 -11.43
C ILE A 728 -25.75 40.09 -10.23
N GLY A 729 -26.98 40.52 -10.46
CA GLY A 729 -28.03 40.69 -9.45
C GLY A 729 -29.17 41.57 -9.99
N ASP A 730 -29.91 42.23 -9.10
CA ASP A 730 -31.19 42.89 -9.41
C ASP A 730 -31.16 43.83 -10.62
N ARG A 731 -30.09 44.62 -10.79
CA ARG A 731 -29.97 45.64 -11.86
C ARG A 731 -29.27 45.14 -13.13
N PHE A 732 -28.54 44.03 -13.06
CA PHE A 732 -27.79 43.46 -14.18
C PHE A 732 -27.83 41.94 -14.11
N GLY A 733 -28.46 41.29 -15.09
CA GLY A 733 -28.69 39.83 -15.11
C GLY A 733 -29.98 39.37 -14.40
N GLY A 734 -30.49 40.09 -13.41
CA GLY A 734 -31.73 39.75 -12.68
C GLY A 734 -33.04 39.83 -13.49
N ALA A 735 -33.00 40.34 -14.73
CA ALA A 735 -34.20 40.54 -15.55
C ALA A 735 -34.91 39.24 -15.95
N LEU A 736 -34.17 38.13 -16.13
CA LEU A 736 -34.75 36.82 -16.47
C LEU A 736 -35.64 36.30 -15.34
N ASP A 737 -35.11 36.29 -14.13
CA ASP A 737 -35.81 35.84 -12.91
C ASP A 737 -36.96 36.80 -12.55
N GLY A 738 -36.75 38.11 -12.67
CA GLY A 738 -37.80 39.12 -12.46
C GLY A 738 -39.00 38.95 -13.42
N ALA A 739 -38.73 38.70 -14.71
CA ALA A 739 -39.79 38.42 -15.68
C ALA A 739 -40.49 37.07 -15.40
N ALA A 740 -39.71 36.00 -15.18
CA ALA A 740 -40.24 34.68 -14.84
C ALA A 740 -41.21 34.74 -13.64
N LYS A 741 -40.85 35.46 -12.57
CA LYS A 741 -41.68 35.67 -11.38
C LYS A 741 -42.93 36.50 -11.65
N GLN A 742 -42.81 37.64 -12.35
CA GLN A 742 -43.97 38.50 -12.63
C GLN A 742 -45.01 37.82 -13.54
N PHE A 743 -44.57 37.16 -14.63
CA PHE A 743 -45.50 36.43 -15.50
C PHE A 743 -46.10 35.21 -14.82
N SER A 744 -45.31 34.45 -14.03
CA SER A 744 -45.84 33.34 -13.23
C SER A 744 -46.93 33.82 -12.28
N HIS A 745 -46.73 34.94 -11.58
CA HIS A 745 -47.74 35.51 -10.68
C HIS A 745 -49.04 35.85 -11.43
N GLY A 746 -48.96 36.49 -12.61
CA GLY A 746 -50.15 36.83 -13.41
C GLY A 746 -50.95 35.59 -13.84
N VAL A 747 -50.27 34.54 -14.30
CA VAL A 747 -50.91 33.27 -14.70
C VAL A 747 -51.43 32.49 -13.50
N ASP A 748 -50.65 32.38 -12.42
CA ASP A 748 -50.99 31.57 -11.24
C ASP A 748 -52.13 32.18 -10.40
N THR A 749 -52.33 33.51 -10.47
CA THR A 749 -53.48 34.21 -9.87
C THR A 749 -54.70 34.27 -10.79
N GLY A 750 -54.60 33.79 -12.03
CA GLY A 750 -55.70 33.77 -12.99
C GLY A 750 -56.09 35.14 -13.57
N LEU A 751 -55.25 36.17 -13.41
CA LEU A 751 -55.47 37.49 -14.00
C LEU A 751 -55.40 37.41 -15.52
N ILE A 752 -56.37 37.96 -16.25
CA ILE A 752 -56.22 38.03 -17.71
C ILE A 752 -55.12 39.04 -18.10
N PRO A 753 -54.45 38.90 -19.26
CA PRO A 753 -53.31 39.77 -19.65
C PRO A 753 -53.57 41.28 -19.53
N MET A 754 -54.79 41.73 -19.78
CA MET A 754 -55.18 43.15 -19.65
C MET A 754 -55.32 43.61 -18.20
N GLU A 755 -55.75 42.75 -17.29
CA GLU A 755 -55.81 43.04 -15.85
C GLU A 755 -54.40 43.14 -15.27
N PHE A 756 -53.53 42.19 -15.59
CA PHE A 756 -52.11 42.22 -15.20
C PHE A 756 -51.41 43.50 -15.67
N VAL A 757 -51.58 43.90 -16.94
CA VAL A 757 -51.01 45.14 -17.48
C VAL A 757 -51.54 46.39 -16.76
N ASN A 758 -52.83 46.40 -16.39
CA ASN A 758 -53.44 47.51 -15.66
C ASN A 758 -53.02 47.54 -14.18
N GLU A 759 -52.82 46.39 -13.57
CA GLU A 759 -52.36 46.26 -12.20
C GLU A 759 -50.92 46.73 -12.03
N MET A 760 -49.99 46.30 -12.89
CA MET A 760 -48.60 46.78 -12.87
C MET A 760 -48.56 48.32 -13.03
N ARG A 761 -49.36 48.87 -13.95
CA ARG A 761 -49.55 50.33 -14.09
C ARG A 761 -50.10 50.98 -12.82
N LYS A 762 -51.05 50.36 -12.12
CA LYS A 762 -51.65 50.88 -10.88
C LYS A 762 -50.65 50.86 -9.71
N ARG A 763 -49.76 49.86 -9.67
CA ARG A 763 -48.64 49.75 -8.72
C ARG A 763 -47.49 50.72 -9.04
N GLY A 764 -47.47 51.30 -10.24
CA GLY A 764 -46.37 52.16 -10.72
C GLY A 764 -45.16 51.39 -11.23
N GLU A 765 -45.31 50.08 -11.46
CA GLU A 765 -44.25 49.16 -11.86
C GLU A 765 -44.22 48.97 -13.38
N LEU A 766 -43.02 48.78 -13.93
CA LEU A 766 -42.83 48.32 -15.30
C LEU A 766 -42.87 46.80 -15.35
N ILE A 767 -43.39 46.24 -16.44
CA ILE A 767 -43.43 44.79 -16.65
C ILE A 767 -42.02 44.33 -17.05
N MET A 768 -41.41 43.51 -16.20
CA MET A 768 -40.11 42.92 -16.43
C MET A 768 -40.17 41.99 -17.65
N GLY A 769 -39.14 42.03 -18.50
CA GLY A 769 -39.13 41.31 -19.77
C GLY A 769 -39.86 42.02 -20.92
N ILE A 770 -40.55 43.14 -20.69
CA ILE A 770 -41.18 43.95 -21.74
C ILE A 770 -40.38 45.24 -21.99
N GLY A 771 -40.09 45.51 -23.26
CA GLY A 771 -39.45 46.74 -23.72
C GLY A 771 -38.05 46.52 -24.28
N HIS A 772 -37.77 47.19 -25.39
CA HIS A 772 -36.46 47.21 -26.03
C HIS A 772 -36.08 48.64 -26.48
N ARG A 773 -34.78 48.95 -26.48
CA ARG A 773 -34.24 50.28 -26.87
C ARG A 773 -34.36 50.61 -28.37
N VAL A 774 -34.01 49.65 -29.24
CA VAL A 774 -33.97 49.80 -30.70
C VAL A 774 -35.01 48.96 -31.46
N LYS A 775 -35.16 47.68 -31.09
CA LYS A 775 -36.10 46.71 -31.68
C LYS A 775 -37.56 47.06 -31.37
N SER A 776 -38.46 46.61 -32.25
CA SER A 776 -39.90 46.90 -32.23
C SER A 776 -40.68 45.79 -32.96
N ILE A 777 -42.00 45.83 -32.91
CA ILE A 777 -42.86 44.84 -33.60
C ILE A 777 -42.59 44.74 -35.11
N ASN A 778 -42.10 45.81 -35.75
CA ASN A 778 -41.74 45.84 -37.18
C ASN A 778 -40.24 45.57 -37.44
N ASN A 779 -39.42 45.46 -36.39
CA ASN A 779 -38.00 45.16 -36.44
C ASN A 779 -37.68 44.26 -35.24
N PRO A 780 -38.00 42.96 -35.32
CA PRO A 780 -37.96 42.06 -34.17
C PRO A 780 -36.53 41.78 -33.68
N ASP A 781 -36.40 41.37 -32.43
CA ASP A 781 -35.16 40.83 -31.89
C ASP A 781 -35.01 39.38 -32.35
N MET A 782 -34.05 39.11 -33.22
CA MET A 782 -33.85 37.77 -33.78
C MET A 782 -33.56 36.71 -32.72
N ARG A 783 -33.02 37.10 -31.55
CA ARG A 783 -32.80 36.16 -30.42
C ARG A 783 -34.13 35.67 -29.85
N VAL A 784 -35.09 36.59 -29.71
CA VAL A 784 -36.46 36.28 -29.28
C VAL A 784 -37.15 35.41 -30.32
N GLU A 785 -37.06 35.74 -31.61
CA GLU A 785 -37.67 34.93 -32.67
C GLU A 785 -37.14 33.49 -32.72
N ILE A 786 -35.81 33.30 -32.60
CA ILE A 786 -35.19 31.96 -32.58
C ILE A 786 -35.68 31.14 -31.38
N LEU A 787 -35.64 31.72 -30.17
CA LEU A 787 -36.05 31.03 -28.94
C LEU A 787 -37.55 30.77 -28.88
N LYS A 788 -38.37 31.73 -29.31
CA LYS A 788 -39.83 31.62 -29.41
C LYS A 788 -40.23 30.51 -30.38
N LYS A 789 -39.61 30.47 -31.56
CA LYS A 789 -39.83 29.41 -32.54
C LYS A 789 -39.46 28.05 -31.95
N PHE A 790 -38.27 27.91 -31.38
CA PHE A 790 -37.81 26.66 -30.76
C PHE A 790 -38.77 26.17 -29.66
N ALA A 791 -39.16 27.05 -28.74
CA ALA A 791 -40.07 26.70 -27.65
C ALA A 791 -41.46 26.26 -28.16
N LEU A 792 -42.06 27.00 -29.10
CA LEU A 792 -43.37 26.66 -29.67
C LEU A 792 -43.35 25.38 -30.52
N GLU A 793 -42.22 25.02 -31.13
CA GLU A 793 -42.08 23.80 -31.93
C GLU A 793 -41.73 22.55 -31.10
N ASN A 794 -41.05 22.71 -29.94
CA ASN A 794 -40.46 21.57 -29.22
C ASN A 794 -41.00 21.36 -27.80
N PHE A 795 -41.69 22.32 -27.17
CA PHE A 795 -42.20 22.15 -25.81
C PHE A 795 -43.58 21.48 -25.81
N PRO A 796 -43.87 20.54 -24.88
CA PRO A 796 -45.18 19.89 -24.78
C PRO A 796 -46.34 20.86 -24.50
N ALA A 797 -46.08 21.92 -23.75
CA ALA A 797 -47.01 23.02 -23.50
C ALA A 797 -46.22 24.31 -23.22
N SER A 798 -46.77 25.46 -23.63
CA SER A 798 -46.15 26.78 -23.41
C SER A 798 -47.13 27.88 -22.95
N PRO A 799 -47.97 27.63 -21.91
CA PRO A 799 -48.98 28.58 -21.46
C PRO A 799 -48.40 29.91 -20.93
N MET A 800 -47.22 29.90 -20.31
CA MET A 800 -46.58 31.13 -19.79
C MET A 800 -46.11 32.02 -20.94
N LEU A 801 -45.52 31.42 -21.99
CA LEU A 801 -45.16 32.10 -23.23
C LEU A 801 -46.38 32.66 -23.95
N HIS A 802 -47.46 31.88 -24.11
CA HIS A 802 -48.69 32.37 -24.73
C HIS A 802 -49.27 33.57 -23.96
N TYR A 803 -49.29 33.52 -22.63
CA TYR A 803 -49.71 34.65 -21.79
C TYR A 803 -48.83 35.89 -22.00
N ALA A 804 -47.50 35.72 -22.02
CA ALA A 804 -46.56 36.81 -22.26
C ALA A 804 -46.70 37.45 -23.66
N LEU A 805 -47.04 36.66 -24.68
CA LEU A 805 -47.32 37.15 -26.04
C LEU A 805 -48.66 37.93 -26.12
N GLU A 806 -49.67 37.56 -25.34
CA GLU A 806 -50.89 38.39 -25.21
C GLU A 806 -50.62 39.70 -24.46
N VAL A 807 -49.78 39.68 -23.42
CA VAL A 807 -49.29 40.90 -22.76
C VAL A 807 -48.51 41.78 -23.74
N GLU A 808 -47.64 41.20 -24.58
CA GLU A 808 -46.91 41.90 -25.63
C GLU A 808 -47.84 42.61 -26.63
N LYS A 809 -48.91 41.95 -27.12
CA LYS A 809 -49.89 42.60 -28.00
C LYS A 809 -50.51 43.84 -27.36
N ILE A 810 -50.82 43.76 -26.06
CA ILE A 810 -51.38 44.89 -25.31
C ILE A 810 -50.34 46.00 -25.13
N THR A 811 -49.07 45.70 -24.86
CA THR A 811 -48.03 46.72 -24.64
C THR A 811 -47.54 47.36 -25.94
N THR A 812 -47.37 46.57 -27.01
CA THR A 812 -47.00 47.06 -28.35
C THR A 812 -48.06 48.00 -28.95
N SER A 813 -49.35 47.77 -28.67
CA SER A 813 -50.44 48.70 -29.03
C SER A 813 -50.28 50.11 -28.43
N LYS A 814 -49.57 50.23 -27.29
CA LYS A 814 -49.28 51.52 -26.64
C LYS A 814 -48.02 52.18 -27.20
N LYS A 815 -46.96 51.40 -27.44
CA LYS A 815 -45.73 51.84 -28.11
C LYS A 815 -45.09 50.66 -28.86
N PRO A 816 -44.73 50.79 -30.15
CA PRO A 816 -44.20 49.68 -30.95
C PRO A 816 -42.92 48.98 -30.42
N ASN A 817 -42.16 49.63 -29.53
CA ASN A 817 -40.93 49.09 -28.93
C ASN A 817 -41.14 48.40 -27.58
N LEU A 818 -42.38 48.29 -27.08
CA LEU A 818 -42.74 47.52 -25.89
C LEU A 818 -43.01 46.05 -26.23
N ILE A 819 -42.05 45.45 -26.95
CA ILE A 819 -42.01 44.03 -27.31
C ILE A 819 -41.51 43.16 -26.13
N LEU A 820 -41.77 41.86 -26.18
CA LEU A 820 -41.11 40.87 -25.32
C LEU A 820 -39.62 40.84 -25.67
N ASN A 821 -38.76 41.09 -24.69
CA ASN A 821 -37.30 41.06 -24.88
C ASN A 821 -36.73 39.66 -24.58
N VAL A 822 -35.43 39.47 -24.84
CA VAL A 822 -34.79 38.15 -24.68
C VAL A 822 -34.83 37.65 -23.24
N ASP A 823 -34.72 38.54 -22.25
CA ASP A 823 -34.75 38.21 -20.83
C ASP A 823 -36.14 37.70 -20.42
N GLY A 824 -37.20 38.38 -20.89
CA GLY A 824 -38.59 37.94 -20.72
C GLY A 824 -38.89 36.62 -21.42
N MET A 825 -38.44 36.48 -22.67
CA MET A 825 -38.59 35.27 -23.48
C MET A 825 -37.94 34.05 -22.82
N ILE A 826 -36.68 34.16 -22.37
CA ILE A 826 -35.98 33.08 -21.66
C ILE A 826 -36.67 32.80 -20.31
N GLY A 827 -37.05 33.84 -19.57
CA GLY A 827 -37.72 33.70 -18.27
C GLY A 827 -39.01 32.88 -18.36
N VAL A 828 -39.93 33.23 -19.27
CA VAL A 828 -41.19 32.50 -19.41
C VAL A 828 -41.02 31.11 -20.04
N ALA A 829 -40.11 30.96 -21.01
CA ALA A 829 -39.80 29.67 -21.59
C ALA A 829 -39.17 28.70 -20.59
N MET A 830 -38.28 29.15 -19.70
CA MET A 830 -37.73 28.30 -18.66
C MET A 830 -38.79 27.88 -17.63
N VAL A 831 -39.76 28.74 -17.32
CA VAL A 831 -40.90 28.36 -16.47
C VAL A 831 -41.78 27.32 -17.16
N ASP A 832 -42.09 27.49 -18.45
CA ASP A 832 -42.84 26.50 -19.22
C ASP A 832 -42.07 25.17 -19.33
N LEU A 833 -40.77 25.20 -19.61
CA LEU A 833 -39.91 24.02 -19.65
C LEU A 833 -39.94 23.26 -18.32
N LEU A 834 -39.71 23.94 -17.20
CA LEU A 834 -39.71 23.30 -15.88
C LEU A 834 -41.10 22.73 -15.53
N ARG A 835 -42.20 23.46 -15.81
CA ARG A 835 -43.57 23.02 -15.49
C ARG A 835 -44.11 21.94 -16.42
N HIS A 836 -43.61 21.83 -17.65
CA HIS A 836 -44.23 21.02 -18.71
C HIS A 836 -43.31 20.01 -19.41
N CYS A 837 -42.02 19.92 -19.07
CA CYS A 837 -41.15 18.82 -19.54
C CYS A 837 -41.49 17.45 -18.93
N GLY A 838 -42.26 17.41 -17.84
CA GLY A 838 -42.61 16.18 -17.11
C GLY A 838 -41.56 15.69 -16.11
N CYS A 839 -40.42 16.38 -15.98
CA CYS A 839 -39.35 16.02 -15.03
C CYS A 839 -39.53 16.61 -13.61
N PHE A 840 -40.37 17.63 -13.45
CA PHE A 840 -40.57 18.33 -12.18
C PHE A 840 -42.06 18.40 -11.79
N THR A 841 -42.33 18.41 -10.49
CA THR A 841 -43.64 18.81 -9.95
C THR A 841 -43.80 20.32 -10.01
N ARG A 842 -45.05 20.81 -10.05
CA ARG A 842 -45.37 22.25 -10.02
C ARG A 842 -45.13 22.87 -8.65
#